data_AF-A0A8E2D8X9-F1
#
_entry.id   AF-A0A8E2D8X9-F1
#
_cell.length_a   1.000
_cell.length_b   1.000
_cell.length_c   1.000
_cell.angle_alpha   90.00
_cell.angle_beta   90.00
_cell.angle_gamma   90.00
#
_symmetry.space_group_name_H-M   'P 1'
#
loop_
_entity.id
_entity.type
_entity.pdbx_description
1 polymer ?
#
loop_
_entity_poly.entity_id
_entity_poly.type
_entity_poly.pdbx_seq_one_letter_code
_entity_poly.pdbx_strand_id
1 'polypeptide(L)'
;MHPNSDLNFNSNSVPSNEPEENLVHLIVRYLQVLLIHKWVFLCGFVLVFMAVVVFAVKQPKLYKSDYEVFYNETVHEYMSEKNVPVVKSDFDKNFWLSNMQSTEIARLTLQRTGLPLTADQLKGAIKVDILDKKREDRVPIFKVGITSAHPAEIPLIMSAYMESLNELLLKHQQSNSQRLIDFLTKQIADNNEKLNVLDKQVLSMAATSSGGMLDVDRLQANLESFRMDLMKAQIALSTLKASRQRTESALKNLDGTIVNESAFTEPLKVQLMNLEVDLARALTKNREDHPSVKAIRSNIKQLNVMLRDSLENRMQIKSLMENPLKTQLMSKLMELQIAEVSEETHVASLERVIGDLEHRTLPDANDENQQQVLRNREMVFMTIKQLNLNLIEAQSASSGSLSRFVMVDEPDVPALPANKGIVFFIAVGLMAGLAVAAGLVFLYDMLDNRLMVTGDFECFYTWPVLGSFGHRKPDAFGDRGLKEPAAGGYAGWSDLSSVVVNLRQAIKYKDKRVLAVCSSVRQEGKSLISLELARALAYKKLRVLLVDMDFFAPKLSGMLQRTDSRGLSDLLAGGCNLEGVLQETRVPSLWFTAAGTVKERRDLLYDDPALTAFLQEVRQRFDVVIVDTPAALFVPEVVGVMEHMDGIILMVRLEVTSRVALDKLKGLLQSHNLPVLGAIINGVKGNVLNKYTGYHAERYRYYPDGEADGASGALVPEMQPVRVPLFRKFRLRKWMYFFLAFQALAIAGWLGYVTAGKRFTARQTEVVPEVRVPAPAAVPDTALVAGTLNADSVAPQWLDTVVVEAGTRLTLLSLSYYGDKVFWVYVYIANRDVIKDPNRVPAGASLRIPMPDRYRIDAADKESVARAAKLQREILAGNFEGVDALDKLAANG
;
A
#
# COMPACT_ATOMS: atom_id res chain seq x y z
N MET A 1 56.60 31.32 -44.66
CA MET A 1 56.46 30.98 -43.23
C MET A 1 55.18 31.60 -42.71
N HIS A 2 54.15 30.79 -42.43
CA HIS A 2 53.15 31.05 -41.37
C HIS A 2 53.80 30.71 -40.00
N PRO A 3 53.21 31.00 -38.80
CA PRO A 3 51.79 31.27 -38.48
C PRO A 3 51.45 32.33 -37.37
N ASN A 4 50.13 32.62 -37.26
CA ASN A 4 49.25 32.92 -36.12
C ASN A 4 49.56 33.99 -35.04
N SER A 5 48.60 34.91 -34.85
CA SER A 5 47.77 34.93 -33.63
C SER A 5 46.45 35.69 -33.85
N ASP A 6 45.37 35.04 -33.40
CA ASP A 6 43.97 35.42 -33.51
C ASP A 6 43.58 36.57 -32.55
N LEU A 7 42.80 37.54 -33.03
CA LEU A 7 41.92 38.36 -32.19
C LEU A 7 40.56 38.53 -32.88
N ASN A 8 39.57 37.85 -32.29
CA ASN A 8 38.17 37.77 -32.69
C ASN A 8 37.50 39.14 -32.85
N PHE A 9 36.94 39.41 -34.03
CA PHE A 9 35.87 40.39 -34.22
C PHE A 9 34.53 39.72 -33.88
N ASN A 10 33.95 40.15 -32.76
CA ASN A 10 32.63 39.72 -32.33
C ASN A 10 31.56 40.36 -33.24
N SER A 11 30.73 39.52 -33.85
CA SER A 11 29.60 39.93 -34.67
C SER A 11 28.42 40.29 -33.77
N ASN A 12 28.09 41.58 -33.70
CA ASN A 12 26.82 42.03 -33.14
C ASN A 12 25.70 41.66 -34.12
N SER A 13 25.18 40.44 -33.94
CA SER A 13 23.89 40.02 -34.47
C SER A 13 22.80 40.83 -33.77
N VAL A 14 22.01 41.54 -34.58
CA VAL A 14 20.74 42.11 -34.15
C VAL A 14 19.88 40.95 -33.65
N PRO A 15 19.38 40.96 -32.40
CA PRO A 15 18.55 39.88 -31.91
C PRO A 15 17.22 39.90 -32.68
N SER A 16 16.97 38.83 -33.42
CA SER A 16 15.65 38.52 -33.96
C SER A 16 14.71 38.27 -32.79
N ASN A 17 13.99 39.31 -32.34
CA ASN A 17 12.87 39.17 -31.44
C ASN A 17 11.72 38.45 -32.18
N GLU A 18 11.80 37.12 -32.22
CA GLU A 18 10.60 36.30 -32.35
C GLU A 18 9.68 36.62 -31.15
N PRO A 19 8.39 36.89 -31.35
CA PRO A 19 7.49 37.00 -30.21
C PRO A 19 7.36 35.60 -29.61
N GLU A 20 7.94 35.39 -28.42
CA GLU A 20 7.53 34.29 -27.55
C GLU A 20 6.02 34.42 -27.33
N GLU A 21 5.22 33.69 -28.11
CA GLU A 21 3.79 33.54 -27.85
C GLU A 21 3.65 32.99 -26.43
N ASN A 22 3.22 33.85 -25.50
CA ASN A 22 3.08 33.54 -24.08
C ASN A 22 2.33 32.21 -23.91
N LEU A 23 3.04 31.18 -23.42
CA LEU A 23 2.50 29.85 -23.08
C LEU A 23 1.19 29.95 -22.27
N VAL A 24 1.09 31.01 -21.46
CA VAL A 24 -0.08 31.40 -20.67
C VAL A 24 -1.33 31.62 -21.53
N HIS A 25 -1.24 32.35 -22.64
CA HIS A 25 -2.40 32.60 -23.52
C HIS A 25 -2.92 31.31 -24.15
N LEU A 26 -2.01 30.40 -24.51
CA LEU A 26 -2.38 29.10 -25.05
C LEU A 26 -3.09 28.23 -24.00
N ILE A 27 -2.59 28.20 -22.76
CA ILE A 27 -3.21 27.46 -21.65
C ILE A 27 -4.60 28.03 -21.32
N VAL A 28 -4.73 29.35 -21.24
CA VAL A 28 -6.01 30.04 -20.98
C VAL A 28 -7.02 29.72 -22.08
N ARG A 29 -6.61 29.73 -23.35
CA ARG A 29 -7.45 29.33 -24.49
C ARG A 29 -7.96 27.90 -24.33
N TYR A 30 -7.10 26.93 -24.02
CA TYR A 30 -7.53 25.53 -23.84
C TYR A 30 -8.46 25.33 -22.64
N LEU A 31 -8.23 26.04 -21.53
CA LEU A 31 -9.14 26.01 -20.38
C LEU A 31 -10.53 26.55 -20.73
N GLN A 32 -10.62 27.61 -21.55
CA GLN A 32 -11.90 28.12 -22.04
C GLN A 32 -12.63 27.10 -22.92
N VAL A 33 -11.92 26.45 -23.85
CA VAL A 33 -12.49 25.40 -24.72
C VAL A 33 -13.05 24.23 -23.90
N LEU A 34 -12.32 23.80 -22.84
CA LEU A 34 -12.80 22.78 -21.90
C LEU A 34 -14.08 23.22 -21.16
N LEU A 35 -14.16 24.49 -20.75
CA LEU A 35 -15.35 25.03 -20.07
C LEU A 35 -16.56 25.14 -20.99
N ILE A 36 -16.35 25.49 -22.27
CA ILE A 36 -17.41 25.53 -23.29
C ILE A 36 -17.98 24.12 -23.49
N HIS A 37 -17.11 23.11 -23.59
CA HIS A 37 -17.49 21.71 -23.82
C HIS A 37 -17.55 20.86 -22.55
N LYS A 38 -17.87 21.48 -21.40
CA LYS A 38 -17.85 20.83 -20.08
C LYS A 38 -18.66 19.53 -20.01
N TRP A 39 -19.74 19.43 -20.77
CA TRP A 39 -20.59 18.23 -20.81
C TRP A 39 -19.93 17.09 -21.59
N VAL A 40 -19.24 17.36 -22.70
CA VAL A 40 -18.47 16.36 -23.43
C VAL A 40 -17.32 15.83 -22.56
N PHE A 41 -16.63 16.75 -21.87
CA PHE A 41 -15.59 16.40 -20.91
C PHE A 41 -16.13 15.51 -19.78
N LEU A 42 -17.23 15.92 -19.13
CA LEU A 42 -17.82 15.20 -18.00
C LEU A 42 -18.31 13.81 -18.43
N CYS A 43 -19.02 13.70 -19.55
CA CYS A 43 -19.52 12.42 -20.05
C CYS A 43 -18.36 11.47 -20.42
N GLY A 44 -17.32 11.97 -21.11
CA GLY A 44 -16.14 11.17 -21.45
C GLY A 44 -15.38 10.68 -20.21
N PHE A 45 -15.20 11.56 -19.22
CA PHE A 45 -14.55 11.21 -17.96
C PHE A 45 -15.34 10.15 -17.19
N VAL A 46 -16.65 10.36 -16.99
CA VAL A 46 -17.52 9.46 -16.22
C VAL A 46 -17.58 8.07 -16.86
N LEU A 47 -17.67 7.99 -18.18
CA LEU A 47 -17.74 6.71 -18.89
C LEU A 47 -16.46 5.88 -18.69
N VAL A 48 -15.29 6.49 -18.89
CA VAL A 48 -14.00 5.79 -18.72
C VAL A 48 -13.77 5.44 -17.24
N PHE A 49 -14.07 6.36 -16.33
CA PHE A 49 -13.92 6.13 -14.90
C PHE A 49 -14.82 4.99 -14.40
N MET A 50 -16.11 4.97 -14.79
CA MET A 50 -17.03 3.87 -14.48
C MET A 50 -16.53 2.53 -15.03
N ALA A 51 -16.02 2.48 -16.25
CA ALA A 51 -15.51 1.24 -16.83
C ALA A 51 -14.33 0.67 -16.02
N VAL A 52 -13.40 1.53 -15.57
CA VAL A 52 -12.27 1.13 -14.73
C VAL A 52 -12.72 0.70 -13.34
N VAL A 53 -13.69 1.39 -12.73
CA VAL A 53 -14.26 1.01 -11.43
C VAL A 53 -14.96 -0.36 -11.51
N VAL A 54 -15.77 -0.60 -12.53
CA VAL A 54 -16.42 -1.91 -12.75
C VAL A 54 -15.37 -3.02 -12.94
N PHE A 55 -14.30 -2.74 -13.69
CA PHE A 55 -13.19 -3.67 -13.84
C PHE A 55 -12.47 -3.95 -12.51
N ALA A 56 -12.24 -2.92 -11.70
CA ALA A 56 -11.59 -3.04 -10.39
C ALA A 56 -12.42 -3.87 -9.40
N VAL A 57 -13.74 -3.69 -9.41
CA VAL A 57 -14.66 -4.45 -8.53
C VAL A 57 -14.78 -5.92 -8.95
N LYS A 58 -14.61 -6.23 -10.24
CA LYS A 58 -14.62 -7.61 -10.74
C LYS A 58 -13.30 -8.38 -10.50
N GLN A 59 -12.25 -7.73 -10.02
CA GLN A 59 -11.00 -8.43 -9.70
C GLN A 59 -11.21 -9.39 -8.50
N PRO A 60 -10.58 -10.58 -8.52
CA PRO A 60 -10.70 -11.53 -7.42
C PRO A 60 -10.16 -10.92 -6.13
N LYS A 61 -10.94 -11.06 -5.06
CA LYS A 61 -10.53 -10.63 -3.71
C LYS A 61 -9.51 -11.63 -3.19
N LEU A 62 -8.35 -11.13 -2.79
CA LEU A 62 -7.31 -11.92 -2.13
C LEU A 62 -7.28 -11.54 -0.66
N TYR A 63 -7.30 -12.55 0.20
CA TYR A 63 -7.21 -12.41 1.64
C TYR A 63 -5.84 -12.89 2.10
N LYS A 64 -5.26 -12.18 3.06
CA LYS A 64 -3.95 -12.49 3.62
C LYS A 64 -4.01 -12.38 5.14
N SER A 65 -3.50 -13.40 5.82
CA SER A 65 -3.22 -13.37 7.26
C SER A 65 -1.76 -13.73 7.49
N ASP A 66 -1.15 -13.07 8.46
CA ASP A 66 0.23 -13.33 8.90
C ASP A 66 0.17 -13.90 10.32
N TYR A 67 0.85 -15.01 10.57
CA TYR A 67 0.89 -15.69 11.87
C TYR A 67 2.32 -15.74 12.40
N GLU A 68 2.48 -15.58 13.71
CA GLU A 68 3.76 -15.74 14.40
C GLU A 68 3.84 -17.14 15.03
N VAL A 69 4.90 -17.87 14.68
CA VAL A 69 5.18 -19.23 15.13
C VAL A 69 6.52 -19.23 15.84
N PHE A 70 6.56 -19.73 17.08
CA PHE A 70 7.77 -19.80 17.88
C PHE A 70 8.17 -21.24 18.17
N TYR A 71 9.47 -21.45 18.41
CA TYR A 71 10.03 -22.73 18.78
C TYR A 71 10.33 -22.78 20.29
N ASN A 72 9.80 -23.76 21.01
CA ASN A 72 10.07 -23.94 22.43
C ASN A 72 11.39 -24.71 22.64
N GLU A 73 12.44 -24.02 23.12
CA GLU A 73 13.84 -24.49 23.19
C GLU A 73 14.16 -25.49 24.31
N THR A 74 13.20 -25.96 25.10
CA THR A 74 13.48 -26.70 26.36
C THR A 74 14.11 -28.10 26.20
N VAL A 75 14.50 -28.56 25.01
CA VAL A 75 15.06 -29.91 24.79
C VAL A 75 16.15 -29.92 23.71
N HIS A 76 17.33 -30.46 24.05
CA HIS A 76 18.47 -30.65 23.14
C HIS A 76 18.09 -31.40 21.85
N GLU A 77 18.53 -30.90 20.69
CA GLU A 77 18.32 -31.52 19.38
C GLU A 77 19.57 -32.33 19.00
N TYR A 78 19.38 -33.64 18.80
CA TYR A 78 20.46 -34.52 18.35
C TYR A 78 20.53 -34.48 16.83
N MET A 79 21.71 -34.21 16.26
CA MET A 79 21.93 -34.15 14.82
C MET A 79 23.11 -35.04 14.42
N SER A 80 23.06 -35.63 13.23
CA SER A 80 24.15 -36.45 12.69
C SER A 80 24.99 -35.63 11.72
N GLU A 81 26.22 -35.26 12.10
CA GLU A 81 27.18 -34.60 11.22
C GLU A 81 28.32 -35.57 10.91
N LYS A 82 28.50 -35.93 9.63
CA LYS A 82 29.55 -36.89 9.16
C LYS A 82 29.58 -38.22 9.93
N ASN A 83 28.43 -38.86 10.14
CA ASN A 83 28.28 -40.12 10.92
C ASN A 83 28.72 -40.05 12.39
N VAL A 84 28.92 -38.85 12.94
CA VAL A 84 29.11 -38.64 14.37
C VAL A 84 27.89 -37.88 14.89
N PRO A 85 27.13 -38.42 15.86
CA PRO A 85 26.04 -37.68 16.45
C PRO A 85 26.62 -36.54 17.30
N VAL A 86 26.26 -35.30 16.96
CA VAL A 86 26.64 -34.09 17.67
C VAL A 86 25.40 -33.54 18.36
N VAL A 87 25.49 -33.30 19.67
CA VAL A 87 24.49 -32.53 20.40
C VAL A 87 24.74 -31.06 20.09
N LYS A 88 23.90 -30.45 19.25
CA LYS A 88 23.91 -28.99 19.08
C LYS A 88 22.94 -28.41 20.10
N SER A 89 23.42 -27.46 20.90
CA SER A 89 22.60 -26.70 21.84
C SER A 89 21.68 -25.72 21.13
N ASP A 90 22.00 -25.34 19.89
CA ASP A 90 21.40 -24.20 19.21
C ASP A 90 20.50 -24.69 18.08
N PHE A 91 19.25 -24.21 18.08
CA PHE A 91 18.27 -24.47 17.03
C PHE A 91 18.72 -23.86 15.69
N ASP A 92 18.75 -24.67 14.61
CA ASP A 92 19.13 -24.20 13.28
C ASP A 92 17.94 -23.54 12.56
N LYS A 93 17.88 -22.20 12.67
CA LYS A 93 16.84 -21.36 12.08
C LYS A 93 16.73 -21.53 10.56
N ASN A 94 17.85 -21.69 9.87
CA ASN A 94 17.89 -21.76 8.41
C ASN A 94 17.44 -23.12 7.90
N PHE A 95 17.83 -24.19 8.60
CA PHE A 95 17.34 -25.54 8.33
C PHE A 95 15.81 -25.57 8.41
N TRP A 96 15.23 -25.07 9.50
CA TRP A 96 13.78 -25.06 9.68
C TRP A 96 13.05 -24.11 8.72
N LEU A 97 13.63 -22.96 8.38
CA LEU A 97 13.08 -22.09 7.33
C LEU A 97 12.95 -22.82 5.99
N SER A 98 13.98 -23.58 5.60
CA SER A 98 13.98 -24.35 4.36
C SER A 98 12.93 -25.48 4.36
N ASN A 99 12.75 -26.15 5.50
CA ASN A 99 11.74 -27.21 5.66
C ASN A 99 10.32 -26.66 5.69
N MET A 100 10.10 -25.51 6.34
CA MET A 100 8.83 -24.80 6.36
C MET A 100 8.38 -24.33 4.96
N GLN A 101 9.33 -24.10 4.05
CA GLN A 101 9.08 -23.76 2.64
C GLN A 101 9.15 -24.97 1.69
N SER A 102 9.31 -26.18 2.24
CA SER A 102 9.48 -27.39 1.43
C SER A 102 8.18 -27.81 0.73
N THR A 103 8.31 -28.60 -0.33
CA THR A 103 7.14 -29.21 -0.98
C THR A 103 6.55 -30.34 -0.13
N GLU A 104 7.32 -30.91 0.81
CA GLU A 104 6.87 -31.99 1.70
C GLU A 104 5.80 -31.49 2.67
N ILE A 105 6.03 -30.36 3.34
CA ILE A 105 5.04 -29.78 4.27
C ILE A 105 3.77 -29.33 3.56
N ALA A 106 3.88 -28.77 2.34
CA ALA A 106 2.75 -28.41 1.51
C ALA A 106 1.90 -29.64 1.14
N ARG A 107 2.55 -30.77 0.81
CA ARG A 107 1.86 -32.03 0.50
C ARG A 107 1.12 -32.59 1.71
N LEU A 108 1.76 -32.61 2.89
CA LEU A 108 1.15 -33.07 4.14
C LEU A 108 -0.06 -32.20 4.52
N THR A 109 0.07 -30.88 4.38
CA THR A 109 -1.01 -29.92 4.64
C THR A 109 -2.20 -30.17 3.70
N LEU A 110 -1.96 -30.43 2.41
CA LEU A 110 -3.03 -30.75 1.45
C LEU A 110 -3.72 -32.08 1.77
N GLN A 111 -2.96 -33.09 2.19
CA GLN A 111 -3.51 -34.39 2.57
C GLN A 111 -4.46 -34.28 3.77
N ARG A 112 -4.17 -33.36 4.71
CA ARG A 112 -5.02 -33.10 5.89
C ARG A 112 -6.23 -32.22 5.57
N THR A 113 -6.07 -31.21 4.73
CA THR A 113 -7.14 -30.25 4.42
C THR A 113 -8.11 -30.73 3.34
N GLY A 114 -7.69 -31.63 2.44
CA GLY A 114 -8.51 -32.12 1.33
C GLY A 114 -8.81 -31.07 0.25
N LEU A 115 -8.09 -29.94 0.25
CA LEU A 115 -8.30 -28.85 -0.72
C LEU A 115 -7.90 -29.28 -2.14
N PRO A 116 -8.64 -28.86 -3.18
CA PRO A 116 -8.34 -29.18 -4.58
C PRO A 116 -7.21 -28.30 -5.16
N LEU A 117 -6.10 -28.19 -4.43
CA LEU A 117 -4.92 -27.40 -4.79
C LEU A 117 -3.73 -28.33 -5.05
N THR A 118 -2.80 -27.92 -5.91
CA THR A 118 -1.51 -28.62 -6.05
C THR A 118 -0.51 -28.15 -4.99
N ALA A 119 0.48 -29.00 -4.67
CA ALA A 119 1.52 -28.66 -3.68
C ALA A 119 2.29 -27.38 -4.05
N ASP A 120 2.53 -27.14 -5.34
CA ASP A 120 3.19 -25.93 -5.81
C ASP A 120 2.31 -24.68 -5.67
N GLN A 121 0.99 -24.81 -5.86
CA GLN A 121 0.05 -23.71 -5.63
C GLN A 121 0.00 -23.32 -4.15
N LEU A 122 -0.05 -24.32 -3.25
CA LEU A 122 -0.03 -24.06 -1.81
C LEU A 122 1.32 -23.49 -1.36
N LYS A 123 2.43 -24.01 -1.88
CA LYS A 123 3.77 -23.47 -1.62
C LYS A 123 3.90 -22.00 -2.05
N GLY A 124 3.31 -21.62 -3.18
CA GLY A 124 3.27 -20.22 -3.62
C GLY A 124 2.35 -19.33 -2.76
N ALA A 125 1.35 -19.91 -2.12
CA ALA A 125 0.40 -19.21 -1.25
C ALA A 125 0.95 -18.98 0.17
N ILE A 126 1.90 -19.82 0.63
CA ILE A 126 2.53 -19.73 1.95
C ILE A 126 3.89 -19.05 1.82
N LYS A 127 4.07 -17.92 2.49
CA LYS A 127 5.35 -17.23 2.60
C LYS A 127 5.85 -17.30 4.04
N VAL A 128 7.05 -17.81 4.25
CA VAL A 128 7.67 -17.90 5.58
C VAL A 128 8.91 -17.01 5.60
N ASP A 129 8.96 -16.07 6.55
CA ASP A 129 10.12 -15.20 6.79
C ASP A 129 10.56 -15.32 8.26
N ILE A 130 11.84 -15.08 8.56
CA ILE A 130 12.35 -15.00 9.94
C ILE A 130 12.21 -13.56 10.43
N LEU A 131 11.62 -13.36 11.60
CA LEU A 131 11.58 -12.06 12.27
C LEU A 131 12.79 -11.94 13.21
N ASP A 132 13.90 -11.37 12.70
CA ASP A 132 15.02 -10.97 13.55
C ASP A 132 14.63 -9.68 14.31
N LYS A 133 13.98 -9.83 15.47
CA LYS A 133 13.88 -8.73 16.44
C LYS A 133 15.24 -8.54 17.12
N LYS A 134 15.55 -7.28 17.46
CA LYS A 134 16.83 -6.80 18.03
C LYS A 134 17.46 -7.81 19.00
N ARG A 135 18.70 -8.23 18.74
CA ARG A 135 19.79 -8.84 19.56
C ARG A 135 19.54 -9.56 20.92
N GLU A 136 18.31 -9.75 21.39
CA GLU A 136 18.01 -10.11 22.78
C GLU A 136 17.02 -11.29 22.91
N ASP A 137 16.27 -11.65 21.86
CA ASP A 137 15.44 -12.87 21.85
C ASP A 137 16.26 -14.08 21.39
N ARG A 138 16.58 -14.98 22.32
CA ARG A 138 17.25 -16.26 22.02
C ARG A 138 16.39 -17.17 21.13
N VAL A 139 15.07 -16.97 21.13
CA VAL A 139 14.09 -17.82 20.43
C VAL A 139 13.78 -17.29 19.01
N PRO A 140 13.93 -18.10 17.95
CA PRO A 140 13.49 -17.74 16.60
C PRO A 140 11.97 -17.61 16.50
N ILE A 141 11.52 -16.49 15.95
CA ILE A 141 10.12 -16.27 15.56
C ILE A 141 10.01 -16.35 14.05
N PHE A 142 9.18 -17.27 13.57
CA PHE A 142 8.84 -17.43 12.17
C PHE A 142 7.53 -16.71 11.87
N LYS A 143 7.52 -15.92 10.81
CA LYS A 143 6.32 -15.26 10.30
C LYS A 143 5.79 -16.05 9.11
N VAL A 144 4.64 -16.68 9.28
CA VAL A 144 3.96 -17.48 8.24
C VAL A 144 2.78 -16.68 7.68
N GLY A 145 2.94 -16.16 6.47
CA GLY A 145 1.90 -15.45 5.73
C GLY A 145 1.18 -16.37 4.75
N ILE A 146 -0.14 -16.50 4.87
CA ILE A 146 -0.97 -17.32 3.97
C ILE A 146 -1.85 -16.40 3.13
N THR A 147 -1.90 -16.66 1.82
CA THR A 147 -2.75 -15.94 0.87
C THR A 147 -3.75 -16.88 0.21
N SER A 148 -5.06 -16.61 0.35
CA SER A 148 -6.11 -17.36 -0.37
C SER A 148 -7.18 -16.44 -0.96
N ALA A 149 -7.88 -16.93 -2.00
CA ALA A 149 -9.07 -16.30 -2.55
C ALA A 149 -10.31 -16.48 -1.63
N HIS A 150 -10.31 -17.53 -0.80
CA HIS A 150 -11.40 -17.84 0.13
C HIS A 150 -10.92 -17.63 1.57
N PRO A 151 -11.55 -16.72 2.34
CA PRO A 151 -11.05 -16.35 3.67
C PRO A 151 -11.20 -17.51 4.68
N ALA A 152 -12.17 -18.41 4.49
CA ALA A 152 -12.37 -19.57 5.36
C ALA A 152 -11.28 -20.64 5.21
N GLU A 153 -10.54 -20.67 4.09
CA GLU A 153 -9.46 -21.64 3.88
C GLU A 153 -8.22 -21.29 4.69
N ILE A 154 -8.00 -20.01 5.02
CA ILE A 154 -6.80 -19.54 5.71
C ILE A 154 -6.61 -20.22 7.09
N PRO A 155 -7.59 -20.22 8.00
CA PRO A 155 -7.43 -20.89 9.29
C PRO A 155 -7.32 -22.42 9.17
N LEU A 156 -8.02 -23.01 8.19
CA LEU A 156 -7.93 -24.45 7.90
C LEU A 156 -6.53 -24.84 7.41
N ILE A 157 -5.96 -24.06 6.50
CA ILE A 157 -4.59 -24.26 6.00
C ILE A 157 -3.61 -24.09 7.15
N MET A 158 -3.74 -23.04 7.97
CA MET A 158 -2.78 -22.76 9.03
C MET A 158 -2.77 -23.84 10.12
N SER A 159 -3.94 -24.27 10.59
CA SER A 159 -4.05 -25.34 11.59
C SER A 159 -3.46 -26.66 11.08
N ALA A 160 -3.82 -27.07 9.86
CA ALA A 160 -3.27 -28.26 9.23
C ALA A 160 -1.77 -28.15 8.93
N TYR A 161 -1.28 -26.94 8.63
CA TYR A 161 0.13 -26.67 8.40
C TYR A 161 0.94 -26.82 9.69
N MET A 162 0.45 -26.28 10.81
CA MET A 162 1.09 -26.44 12.13
C MET A 162 1.15 -27.90 12.58
N GLU A 163 0.08 -28.65 12.34
CA GLU A 163 0.06 -30.08 12.66
C GLU A 163 1.08 -30.86 11.79
N SER A 164 1.12 -30.54 10.50
CA SER A 164 2.11 -31.11 9.55
C SER A 164 3.55 -30.75 9.93
N LEU A 165 3.77 -29.52 10.42
CA LEU A 165 5.07 -29.05 10.87
C LEU A 165 5.56 -29.82 12.10
N ASN A 166 4.69 -29.98 13.10
CA ASN A 166 5.01 -30.73 14.32
C ASN A 166 5.21 -32.23 14.04
N GLU A 167 4.48 -32.80 13.08
CA GLU A 167 4.70 -34.18 12.62
C GLU A 167 6.08 -34.35 11.94
N LEU A 168 6.46 -33.42 11.06
CA LEU A 168 7.75 -33.43 10.39
C LEU A 168 8.90 -33.30 11.40
N LEU A 169 8.75 -32.43 12.40
CA LEU A 169 9.66 -32.31 13.53
C LEU A 169 9.83 -33.62 14.29
N LEU A 170 8.72 -34.26 14.66
CA LEU A 170 8.76 -35.54 15.38
C LEU A 170 9.51 -36.61 14.58
N LYS A 171 9.24 -36.71 13.27
CA LYS A 171 9.89 -37.67 12.37
C LYS A 171 11.40 -37.43 12.27
N HIS A 172 11.83 -36.16 12.17
CA HIS A 172 13.25 -35.80 12.16
C HIS A 172 13.93 -36.15 13.49
N GLN A 173 13.31 -35.82 14.61
CA GLN A 173 13.83 -36.12 15.94
C GLN A 173 13.98 -37.63 16.15
N GLN A 174 12.96 -38.42 15.81
CA GLN A 174 13.00 -39.89 15.91
C GLN A 174 14.13 -40.48 15.05
N SER A 175 14.24 -40.06 13.79
CA SER A 175 15.30 -40.52 12.89
C SER A 175 16.70 -40.21 13.43
N ASN A 176 16.90 -39.00 13.96
CA ASN A 176 18.21 -38.61 14.50
C ASN A 176 18.54 -39.33 15.81
N SER A 177 17.57 -39.45 16.73
CA SER A 177 17.75 -40.20 17.97
C SER A 177 18.03 -41.68 17.69
N GLN A 178 17.39 -42.29 16.69
CA GLN A 178 17.67 -43.68 16.31
C GLN A 178 19.12 -43.87 15.86
N ARG A 179 19.65 -42.96 15.03
CA ARG A 179 21.07 -43.01 14.61
C ARG A 179 22.03 -42.90 15.79
N LEU A 180 21.70 -42.05 16.78
CA LEU A 180 22.50 -41.94 18.01
C LEU A 180 22.42 -43.22 18.85
N ILE A 181 21.23 -43.81 18.99
CA ILE A 181 21.04 -45.10 19.68
C ILE A 181 21.88 -46.19 19.02
N ASP A 182 21.84 -46.30 17.68
CA ASP A 182 22.61 -47.29 16.93
C ASP A 182 24.12 -47.07 17.12
N PHE A 183 24.57 -45.82 17.09
CA PHE A 183 25.97 -45.45 17.33
C PHE A 183 26.44 -45.81 18.75
N LEU A 184 25.66 -45.43 19.78
CA LEU A 184 25.97 -45.73 21.17
C LEU A 184 25.97 -47.23 21.44
N THR A 185 25.01 -47.96 20.87
CA THR A 185 24.93 -49.43 20.98
C THR A 185 26.17 -50.09 20.41
N LYS A 186 26.66 -49.61 19.26
CA LYS A 186 27.92 -50.10 18.66
C LYS A 186 29.13 -49.78 19.55
N GLN A 187 29.24 -48.57 20.08
CA GLN A 187 30.32 -48.18 20.99
C GLN A 187 30.33 -49.00 22.29
N ILE A 188 29.15 -49.33 22.83
CA ILE A 188 29.03 -50.19 24.01
C ILE A 188 29.53 -51.60 23.68
N ALA A 189 29.13 -52.17 22.53
CA ALA A 189 29.61 -53.48 22.10
C ALA A 189 31.13 -53.52 21.92
N ASP A 190 31.71 -52.53 21.24
CA ASP A 190 33.16 -52.44 21.02
C ASP A 190 33.94 -52.31 22.35
N ASN A 191 33.42 -51.53 23.32
CA ASN A 191 34.08 -51.38 24.62
C ASN A 191 33.86 -52.60 25.54
N ASN A 192 32.74 -53.31 25.43
CA ASN A 192 32.54 -54.59 26.11
C ASN A 192 33.55 -55.65 25.63
N GLU A 193 33.86 -55.69 24.32
CA GLU A 193 34.90 -56.58 23.79
C GLU A 193 36.29 -56.25 24.37
N LYS A 194 36.65 -54.96 24.43
CA LYS A 194 37.90 -54.49 25.07
C LYS A 194 37.95 -54.87 26.55
N LEU A 195 36.83 -54.70 27.26
CA LEU A 195 36.73 -55.05 28.67
C LEU A 195 36.95 -56.56 28.86
N ASN A 196 36.35 -57.40 28.02
CA ASN A 196 36.55 -58.85 28.06
C ASN A 196 38.02 -59.25 27.84
N VAL A 197 38.75 -58.57 26.96
CA VAL A 197 40.21 -58.81 26.78
C VAL A 197 40.98 -58.43 28.05
N LEU A 198 40.66 -57.30 28.68
CA LEU A 198 41.30 -56.86 29.92
C LEU A 198 40.97 -57.79 31.09
N ASP A 199 39.74 -58.30 31.20
CA ASP A 199 39.37 -59.28 32.23
C ASP A 199 40.11 -60.62 32.04
N LYS A 200 40.28 -61.10 30.80
CA LYS A 200 41.12 -62.29 30.54
C LYS A 200 42.56 -62.09 31.03
N GLN A 201 43.11 -60.89 30.83
CA GLN A 201 44.45 -60.55 31.33
C GLN A 201 44.47 -60.57 32.87
N VAL A 202 43.52 -59.91 33.54
CA VAL A 202 43.44 -59.90 35.02
C VAL A 202 43.24 -61.31 35.59
N LEU A 203 42.38 -62.13 34.99
CA LEU A 203 42.13 -63.50 35.41
C LEU A 203 43.36 -64.40 35.22
N SER A 204 44.13 -64.23 34.14
CA SER A 204 45.40 -64.93 33.95
C SER A 204 46.45 -64.53 35.00
N MET A 205 46.44 -63.29 35.48
CA MET A 205 47.30 -62.82 36.58
C MET A 205 46.90 -63.46 37.91
N ALA A 206 45.60 -63.56 38.18
CA ALA A 206 45.06 -64.22 39.36
C ALA A 206 45.37 -65.73 39.38
N ALA A 207 45.28 -66.40 38.22
CA ALA A 207 45.60 -67.83 38.06
C ALA A 207 47.08 -68.16 38.34
N THR A 208 47.97 -67.22 38.04
CA THR A 208 49.43 -67.41 38.23
C THR A 208 49.85 -67.18 39.69
N SER A 209 49.12 -66.34 40.43
CA SER A 209 49.41 -65.97 41.82
C SER A 209 48.75 -66.90 42.85
N SER A 210 47.61 -67.51 42.51
CA SER A 210 46.91 -68.47 43.35
C SER A 210 47.19 -69.89 42.88
N GLY A 211 48.14 -70.58 43.52
CA GLY A 211 48.53 -71.94 43.18
C GLY A 211 47.34 -72.90 43.06
N GLY A 212 46.91 -73.15 41.82
CA GLY A 212 46.11 -74.27 41.34
C GLY A 212 44.95 -74.75 42.21
N MET A 213 43.85 -73.98 42.30
CA MET A 213 42.51 -74.56 42.59
C MET A 213 41.34 -73.62 42.25
N LEU A 214 41.44 -72.80 41.19
CA LEU A 214 40.32 -72.02 40.67
C LEU A 214 40.07 -72.45 39.23
N ASP A 215 38.85 -72.90 38.94
CA ASP A 215 38.37 -73.16 37.58
C ASP A 215 38.11 -71.80 36.91
N VAL A 216 39.20 -71.16 36.48
CA VAL A 216 39.23 -69.80 35.92
C VAL A 216 38.36 -69.72 34.68
N ASP A 217 38.35 -70.77 33.85
CA ASP A 217 37.54 -70.84 32.64
C ASP A 217 36.04 -70.85 32.96
N ARG A 218 35.62 -71.59 34.00
CA ARG A 218 34.21 -71.60 34.43
C ARG A 218 33.79 -70.30 35.10
N LEU A 219 34.67 -69.67 35.88
CA LEU A 219 34.42 -68.35 36.46
C LEU A 219 34.32 -67.28 35.37
N GLN A 220 35.17 -67.35 34.35
CA GLN A 220 35.15 -66.45 33.20
C GLN A 220 33.87 -66.62 32.38
N ALA A 221 33.47 -67.87 32.07
CA ALA A 221 32.23 -68.15 31.35
C ALA A 221 30.99 -67.67 32.13
N ASN A 222 30.98 -67.84 33.45
CA ASN A 222 29.92 -67.32 34.31
C ASN A 222 29.90 -65.78 34.31
N LEU A 223 31.05 -65.12 34.46
CA LEU A 223 31.17 -63.66 34.47
C LEU A 223 30.74 -63.06 33.12
N GLU A 224 31.14 -63.68 32.01
CA GLU A 224 30.70 -63.32 30.66
C GLU A 224 29.18 -63.49 30.51
N SER A 225 28.63 -64.62 30.96
CA SER A 225 27.18 -64.85 30.93
C SER A 225 26.39 -63.83 31.76
N PHE A 226 26.83 -63.53 32.99
CA PHE A 226 26.16 -62.56 33.86
C PHE A 226 26.25 -61.14 33.34
N ARG A 227 27.36 -60.75 32.68
CA ARG A 227 27.49 -59.44 32.04
C ARG A 227 26.64 -59.33 30.78
N MET A 228 26.54 -60.39 29.99
CA MET A 228 25.62 -60.44 28.86
C MET A 228 24.17 -60.33 29.34
N ASP A 229 23.83 -60.97 30.46
CA ASP A 229 22.50 -60.86 31.05
C ASP A 229 22.26 -59.50 31.72
N LEU A 230 23.28 -58.89 32.33
CA LEU A 230 23.24 -57.50 32.82
C LEU A 230 22.98 -56.54 31.66
N MET A 231 23.68 -56.70 30.55
CA MET A 231 23.49 -55.88 29.34
C MET A 231 22.07 -56.02 28.79
N LYS A 232 21.56 -57.26 28.68
CA LYS A 232 20.16 -57.50 28.26
C LYS A 232 19.16 -56.87 29.22
N ALA A 233 19.35 -57.02 30.53
CA ALA A 233 18.48 -56.47 31.56
C ALA A 233 18.51 -54.93 31.56
N GLN A 234 19.68 -54.31 31.37
CA GLN A 234 19.82 -52.85 31.24
C GLN A 234 19.10 -52.30 30.00
N ILE A 235 19.18 -53.01 28.86
CA ILE A 235 18.43 -52.67 27.64
C ILE A 235 16.92 -52.84 27.87
N ALA A 236 16.50 -53.94 28.50
CA ALA A 236 15.09 -54.16 28.83
C ALA A 236 14.57 -53.05 29.75
N LEU A 237 15.31 -52.71 30.79
CA LEU A 237 14.99 -51.62 31.71
C LEU A 237 14.86 -50.27 30.99
N SER A 238 15.78 -49.95 30.07
CA SER A 238 15.73 -48.69 29.33
C SER A 238 14.52 -48.62 28.40
N THR A 239 14.15 -49.73 27.75
CA THR A 239 12.93 -49.80 26.91
C THR A 239 11.64 -49.69 27.72
N LEU A 240 11.61 -50.27 28.93
CA LEU A 240 10.49 -50.16 29.87
C LEU A 240 10.33 -48.73 30.36
N LYS A 241 11.42 -48.06 30.76
CA LYS A 241 11.44 -46.64 31.14
C LYS A 241 10.91 -45.73 30.03
N ALA A 242 11.37 -45.93 28.80
CA ALA A 242 10.89 -45.18 27.64
C ALA A 242 9.39 -45.41 27.37
N SER A 243 8.92 -46.66 27.47
CA SER A 243 7.50 -47.01 27.27
C SER A 243 6.62 -46.41 28.36
N ARG A 244 7.09 -46.39 29.61
CA ARG A 244 6.42 -45.76 30.74
C ARG A 244 6.28 -44.25 30.51
N GLN A 245 7.38 -43.58 30.16
CA GLN A 245 7.38 -42.14 29.91
C GLN A 245 6.43 -41.72 28.78
N ARG A 246 6.29 -42.53 27.71
CA ARG A 246 5.28 -42.30 26.66
C ARG A 246 3.86 -42.35 27.22
N THR A 247 3.59 -43.36 28.04
CA THR A 247 2.28 -43.57 28.65
C THR A 247 1.97 -42.45 29.64
N GLU A 248 2.93 -42.01 30.47
CA GLU A 248 2.79 -40.86 31.37
C GLU A 248 2.54 -39.56 30.61
N SER A 249 3.23 -39.33 29.49
CA SER A 249 3.05 -38.13 28.66
C SER A 249 1.66 -38.12 28.00
N ALA A 250 1.21 -39.26 27.49
CA ALA A 250 -0.16 -39.42 26.99
C ALA A 250 -1.20 -39.18 28.09
N LEU A 251 -0.89 -39.55 29.34
CA LEU A 251 -1.76 -39.33 30.50
C LEU A 251 -1.79 -37.86 30.96
N LYS A 252 -0.65 -37.16 30.94
CA LYS A 252 -0.56 -35.72 31.26
C LYS A 252 -1.37 -34.86 30.30
N ASN A 253 -1.37 -35.22 29.03
CA ASN A 253 -2.15 -34.54 27.99
C ASN A 253 -3.68 -34.71 28.17
N LEU A 254 -4.12 -35.63 29.03
CA LEU A 254 -5.53 -35.94 29.33
C LEU A 254 -6.00 -35.36 30.68
N ASP A 255 -5.36 -34.28 31.17
CA ASP A 255 -5.64 -33.58 32.43
C ASP A 255 -5.73 -34.51 33.66
N GLY A 256 -4.58 -34.80 34.27
CA GLY A 256 -4.55 -35.59 35.50
C GLY A 256 -3.27 -35.49 36.30
N THR A 257 -3.40 -35.08 37.56
CA THR A 257 -2.40 -35.24 38.62
C THR A 257 -1.89 -36.69 38.67
N ILE A 258 -0.60 -36.86 38.41
CA ILE A 258 0.13 -38.11 38.64
C ILE A 258 0.31 -38.26 40.15
N VAL A 259 -0.24 -39.32 40.73
CA VAL A 259 -0.06 -39.64 42.15
C VAL A 259 1.37 -40.13 42.35
N ASN A 260 2.10 -39.53 43.29
CA ASN A 260 3.47 -39.93 43.61
C ASN A 260 3.44 -41.14 44.55
N GLU A 261 3.82 -42.32 44.07
CA GLU A 261 3.60 -43.63 44.72
C GLU A 261 4.84 -44.24 45.41
N SER A 262 5.95 -43.51 45.50
CA SER A 262 7.25 -44.05 45.93
C SER A 262 7.33 -44.56 47.37
N ALA A 263 6.39 -44.24 48.26
CA ALA A 263 6.52 -44.54 49.70
C ALA A 263 6.12 -45.98 50.13
N PHE A 264 5.37 -46.73 49.31
CA PHE A 264 4.81 -48.05 49.74
C PHE A 264 5.48 -49.27 49.08
N THR A 265 6.25 -49.07 48.00
CA THR A 265 6.90 -50.17 47.24
C THR A 265 8.28 -50.55 47.77
N GLU A 266 8.94 -49.68 48.55
CA GLU A 266 10.30 -49.90 49.05
C GLU A 266 10.53 -51.20 49.85
N PRO A 267 9.68 -51.60 50.82
CA PRO A 267 9.92 -52.85 51.55
C PRO A 267 9.75 -54.11 50.68
N LEU A 268 8.83 -54.09 49.70
CA LEU A 268 8.63 -55.20 48.76
C LEU A 268 9.76 -55.28 47.72
N LYS A 269 10.27 -54.13 47.25
CA LYS A 269 11.45 -54.05 46.38
C LYS A 269 12.68 -54.66 47.04
N VAL A 270 12.92 -54.35 48.31
CA VAL A 270 14.05 -54.91 49.07
C VAL A 270 13.92 -56.43 49.20
N GLN A 271 12.72 -56.95 49.44
CA GLN A 271 12.49 -58.40 49.48
C GLN A 271 12.70 -59.07 48.11
N LEU A 272 12.24 -58.44 47.02
CA LEU A 272 12.44 -58.93 45.66
C LEU A 272 13.92 -58.97 45.29
N MET A 273 14.64 -57.88 45.55
CA MET A 273 16.08 -57.78 45.33
C MET A 273 16.84 -58.88 46.08
N ASN A 274 16.49 -59.15 47.34
CA ASN A 274 17.15 -60.21 48.11
C ASN A 274 16.90 -61.60 47.53
N LEU A 275 15.67 -61.89 47.11
CA LEU A 275 15.32 -63.17 46.48
C LEU A 275 16.01 -63.36 45.12
N GLU A 276 16.16 -62.28 44.33
CA GLU A 276 16.88 -62.33 43.05
C GLU A 276 18.39 -62.53 43.24
N VAL A 277 18.98 -61.88 44.24
CA VAL A 277 20.38 -62.14 44.63
C VAL A 277 20.56 -63.61 45.04
N ASP A 278 19.63 -64.16 45.82
CA ASP A 278 19.69 -65.57 46.22
C ASP A 278 19.48 -66.53 45.04
N LEU A 279 18.64 -66.17 44.07
CA LEU A 279 18.46 -66.91 42.83
C LEU A 279 19.76 -66.95 42.03
N ALA A 280 20.39 -65.80 41.82
CA ALA A 280 21.64 -65.69 41.07
C ALA A 280 22.77 -66.47 41.75
N ARG A 281 22.89 -66.39 43.10
CA ARG A 281 23.83 -67.23 43.86
C ARG A 281 23.53 -68.71 43.73
N ALA A 282 22.27 -69.13 43.77
CA ALA A 282 21.88 -70.53 43.62
C ALA A 282 22.26 -71.08 42.24
N LEU A 283 22.15 -70.26 41.18
CA LEU A 283 22.52 -70.60 39.81
C LEU A 283 24.03 -70.71 39.58
N THR A 284 24.87 -70.03 40.38
CA THR A 284 26.34 -70.23 40.31
C THR A 284 26.77 -71.64 40.73
N LYS A 285 26.00 -72.30 41.63
CA LYS A 285 26.35 -73.60 42.23
C LYS A 285 25.51 -74.76 41.68
N ASN A 286 24.28 -74.51 41.26
CA ASN A 286 23.29 -75.53 40.92
C ASN A 286 22.71 -75.30 39.51
N ARG A 287 22.22 -76.37 38.86
CA ARG A 287 21.51 -76.27 37.56
C ARG A 287 20.11 -75.69 37.73
N GLU A 288 19.53 -75.17 36.64
CA GLU A 288 18.21 -74.54 36.63
C GLU A 288 17.08 -75.40 37.23
N ASP A 289 17.19 -76.73 37.10
CA ASP A 289 16.18 -77.68 37.59
C ASP A 289 16.24 -78.00 39.09
N HIS A 290 17.23 -77.46 39.80
CA HIS A 290 17.47 -77.78 41.20
C HIS A 290 16.30 -77.29 42.10
N PRO A 291 15.84 -78.10 43.09
CA PRO A 291 14.70 -77.76 43.94
C PRO A 291 14.79 -76.39 44.62
N SER A 292 16.00 -75.96 45.01
CA SER A 292 16.22 -74.64 45.61
C SER A 292 16.01 -73.48 44.64
N VAL A 293 16.38 -73.64 43.36
CA VAL A 293 16.15 -72.64 42.30
C VAL A 293 14.66 -72.54 42.00
N LYS A 294 13.95 -73.68 41.94
CA LYS A 294 12.49 -73.72 41.76
C LYS A 294 11.74 -73.05 42.90
N ALA A 295 12.17 -73.27 44.15
CA ALA A 295 11.58 -72.63 45.33
C ALA A 295 11.75 -71.10 45.30
N ILE A 296 12.95 -70.61 44.99
CA ILE A 296 13.20 -69.16 44.89
C ILE A 296 12.40 -68.52 43.74
N ARG A 297 12.34 -69.17 42.56
CA ARG A 297 11.50 -68.71 41.44
C ARG A 297 10.01 -68.65 41.82
N SER A 298 9.53 -69.61 42.61
CA SER A 298 8.16 -69.60 43.12
C SER A 298 7.92 -68.41 44.06
N ASN A 299 8.87 -68.12 44.95
CA ASN A 299 8.77 -66.98 45.87
C ASN A 299 8.79 -65.63 45.14
N ILE A 300 9.66 -65.47 44.13
CA ILE A 300 9.68 -64.29 43.25
C ILE A 300 8.33 -64.12 42.53
N LYS A 301 7.76 -65.21 42.01
CA LYS A 301 6.45 -65.19 41.35
C LYS A 301 5.34 -64.78 42.31
N GLN A 302 5.34 -65.28 43.54
CA GLN A 302 4.37 -64.91 44.58
C GLN A 302 4.51 -63.44 44.98
N LEU A 303 5.74 -62.96 45.15
CA LEU A 303 6.00 -61.57 45.51
C LEU A 303 5.59 -60.59 44.40
N ASN A 304 5.79 -60.96 43.12
CA ASN A 304 5.30 -60.20 41.97
C ASN A 304 3.76 -60.14 41.91
N VAL A 305 3.07 -61.21 42.32
CA VAL A 305 1.60 -61.19 42.49
C VAL A 305 1.20 -60.24 43.62
N MET A 306 1.86 -60.30 44.77
CA MET A 306 1.58 -59.38 45.89
C MET A 306 1.83 -57.92 45.52
N LEU A 307 2.90 -57.64 44.75
CA LEU A 307 3.19 -56.31 44.24
C LEU A 307 2.05 -55.82 43.33
N ARG A 308 1.58 -56.67 42.42
CA ARG A 308 0.44 -56.39 41.53
C ARG A 308 -0.85 -56.09 42.32
N ASP A 309 -1.23 -56.97 43.26
CA ASP A 309 -2.46 -56.84 44.05
C ASP A 309 -2.46 -55.59 44.94
N SER A 310 -1.29 -55.24 45.51
CA SER A 310 -1.14 -54.05 46.35
C SER A 310 -1.33 -52.75 45.55
N LEU A 311 -0.93 -52.75 44.28
CA LEU A 311 -1.11 -51.63 43.38
C LEU A 311 -2.56 -51.61 42.84
N GLU A 312 -3.17 -52.75 42.50
CA GLU A 312 -4.55 -52.84 41.98
C GLU A 312 -5.61 -52.38 42.99
N ASN A 313 -5.47 -52.74 44.27
CA ASN A 313 -6.42 -52.39 45.31
C ASN A 313 -6.61 -50.87 45.54
N ARG A 314 -5.64 -50.03 45.16
CA ARG A 314 -5.77 -48.56 45.23
C ARG A 314 -6.58 -47.96 44.07
N MET A 315 -6.75 -48.67 42.94
CA MET A 315 -7.57 -48.20 41.82
C MET A 315 -9.06 -48.16 42.15
N GLN A 316 -9.54 -49.09 42.98
CA GLN A 316 -10.96 -49.12 43.39
C GLN A 316 -11.39 -47.86 44.15
N ILE A 317 -10.45 -47.12 44.75
CA ILE A 317 -10.76 -45.96 45.58
C ILE A 317 -10.92 -44.68 44.73
N LYS A 318 -10.55 -44.65 43.45
CA LYS A 318 -10.53 -43.39 42.66
C LYS A 318 -11.15 -43.43 41.26
N SER A 319 -11.60 -44.57 40.73
CA SER A 319 -11.93 -44.72 39.30
C SER A 319 -13.41 -44.70 38.92
N LEU A 320 -14.32 -44.27 39.80
CA LEU A 320 -15.75 -44.42 39.49
C LEU A 320 -16.32 -43.51 38.40
N MET A 321 -15.64 -42.48 37.88
CA MET A 321 -16.11 -41.75 36.69
C MET A 321 -14.95 -41.13 35.89
N GLU A 322 -15.14 -41.04 34.57
CA GLU A 322 -14.38 -40.26 33.57
C GLU A 322 -13.28 -41.00 32.77
N ASN A 323 -13.68 -41.41 31.56
CA ASN A 323 -12.87 -41.79 30.39
C ASN A 323 -12.25 -43.23 30.36
N PRO A 324 -12.79 -44.15 29.52
CA PRO A 324 -12.27 -45.52 29.38
C PRO A 324 -10.85 -45.60 28.80
N LEU A 325 -10.43 -44.60 28.00
CA LEU A 325 -9.07 -44.51 27.47
C LEU A 325 -8.07 -44.17 28.60
N LYS A 326 -8.47 -43.33 29.55
CA LYS A 326 -7.66 -43.00 30.74
C LYS A 326 -7.46 -44.23 31.62
N THR A 327 -8.48 -45.06 31.78
CA THR A 327 -8.39 -46.34 32.50
C THR A 327 -7.41 -47.31 31.81
N GLN A 328 -7.47 -47.42 30.47
CA GLN A 328 -6.55 -48.28 29.70
C GLN A 328 -5.09 -47.80 29.76
N LEU A 329 -4.87 -46.48 29.67
CA LEU A 329 -3.52 -45.91 29.77
C LEU A 329 -2.98 -46.01 31.21
N MET A 330 -3.82 -45.83 32.24
CA MET A 330 -3.44 -46.06 33.63
C MET A 330 -3.06 -47.53 33.88
N SER A 331 -3.87 -48.48 33.41
CA SER A 331 -3.54 -49.91 33.55
C SER A 331 -2.24 -50.24 32.82
N LYS A 332 -1.99 -49.64 31.65
CA LYS A 332 -0.75 -49.84 30.91
C LYS A 332 0.47 -49.23 31.60
N LEU A 333 0.32 -48.03 32.16
CA LEU A 333 1.37 -47.34 32.90
C LEU A 333 1.83 -48.19 34.09
N MET A 334 0.86 -48.77 34.79
CA MET A 334 1.07 -49.58 35.97
C MET A 334 1.75 -50.92 35.63
N GLU A 335 1.33 -51.61 34.56
CA GLU A 335 2.05 -52.78 34.06
C GLU A 335 3.52 -52.47 33.78
N LEU A 336 3.79 -51.31 33.17
CA LEU A 336 5.15 -50.87 32.85
C LEU A 336 5.95 -50.52 34.10
N GLN A 337 5.34 -49.88 35.10
CA GLN A 337 5.99 -49.59 36.39
C GLN A 337 6.35 -50.87 37.15
N ILE A 338 5.47 -51.88 37.16
CA ILE A 338 5.77 -53.18 37.78
C ILE A 338 6.93 -53.86 37.08
N ALA A 339 6.90 -53.90 35.74
CA ALA A 339 7.97 -54.47 34.96
C ALA A 339 9.30 -53.72 35.14
N GLU A 340 9.26 -52.38 35.19
CA GLU A 340 10.43 -51.54 35.47
C GLU A 340 11.03 -51.87 36.82
N VAL A 341 10.23 -51.87 37.90
CA VAL A 341 10.72 -52.16 39.25
C VAL A 341 11.32 -53.55 39.35
N SER A 342 10.69 -54.56 38.75
CA SER A 342 11.24 -55.92 38.70
C SER A 342 12.57 -55.98 37.95
N GLU A 343 12.71 -55.22 36.88
CA GLU A 343 13.95 -55.25 36.10
C GLU A 343 15.05 -54.39 36.71
N GLU A 344 14.71 -53.33 37.46
CA GLU A 344 15.64 -52.58 38.29
C GLU A 344 16.24 -53.46 39.40
N THR A 345 15.41 -54.26 40.09
CA THR A 345 15.91 -55.19 41.10
C THR A 345 16.80 -56.26 40.47
N HIS A 346 16.44 -56.74 39.27
CA HIS A 346 17.21 -57.74 38.55
C HIS A 346 18.59 -57.21 38.17
N VAL A 347 18.67 -56.00 37.61
CA VAL A 347 19.94 -55.30 37.34
C VAL A 347 20.76 -55.13 38.61
N ALA A 348 20.17 -54.65 39.70
CA ALA A 348 20.87 -54.47 40.97
C ALA A 348 21.39 -55.79 41.58
N SER A 349 20.66 -56.90 41.35
CA SER A 349 21.08 -58.23 41.78
C SER A 349 22.28 -58.74 40.98
N LEU A 350 22.27 -58.55 39.65
CA LEU A 350 23.36 -58.91 38.75
C LEU A 350 24.61 -58.08 39.02
N GLU A 351 24.47 -56.75 39.23
CA GLU A 351 25.57 -55.88 39.60
C GLU A 351 26.23 -56.32 40.91
N ARG A 352 25.43 -56.71 41.91
CA ARG A 352 25.94 -57.22 43.19
C ARG A 352 26.69 -58.54 43.01
N VAL A 353 26.16 -59.47 42.22
CA VAL A 353 26.81 -60.77 41.97
C VAL A 353 28.09 -60.61 41.14
N ILE A 354 28.08 -59.75 40.13
CA ILE A 354 29.27 -59.40 39.35
C ILE A 354 30.31 -58.76 40.28
N GLY A 355 29.92 -57.80 41.12
CA GLY A 355 30.81 -57.18 42.10
C GLY A 355 31.42 -58.19 43.08
N ASP A 356 30.62 -59.12 43.61
CA ASP A 356 31.09 -60.19 44.51
C ASP A 356 32.08 -61.15 43.81
N LEU A 357 31.84 -61.47 42.53
CA LEU A 357 32.73 -62.31 41.73
C LEU A 357 34.03 -61.56 41.40
N GLU A 358 33.93 -60.29 40.98
CA GLU A 358 35.06 -59.44 40.66
C GLU A 358 35.98 -59.26 41.87
N HIS A 359 35.42 -58.97 43.06
CA HIS A 359 36.18 -58.82 44.30
C HIS A 359 36.93 -60.11 44.71
N ARG A 360 36.44 -61.29 44.31
CA ARG A 360 37.12 -62.57 44.58
C ARG A 360 38.20 -62.90 43.55
N THR A 361 38.17 -62.26 42.39
CA THR A 361 39.08 -62.50 41.27
C THR A 361 40.19 -61.46 41.13
N LEU A 362 40.09 -60.32 41.80
CA LEU A 362 41.11 -59.27 41.78
C LEU A 362 42.36 -59.73 42.56
N PRO A 363 43.53 -59.90 41.92
CA PRO A 363 44.77 -60.23 42.62
C PRO A 363 45.33 -59.01 43.38
N ASP A 364 46.02 -59.24 44.49
CA ASP A 364 46.85 -58.21 45.15
C ASP A 364 47.99 -57.82 44.19
N ALA A 365 47.82 -56.69 43.50
CA ALA A 365 48.73 -56.23 42.46
C ALA A 365 50.01 -55.63 43.05
N ASN A 366 51.06 -56.44 43.15
CA ASN A 366 52.38 -56.02 43.64
C ASN A 366 53.28 -55.41 42.54
N ASP A 367 52.89 -55.52 41.26
CA ASP A 367 53.68 -55.09 40.09
C ASP A 367 53.00 -53.91 39.34
N GLU A 368 53.80 -52.97 38.84
CA GLU A 368 53.34 -51.74 38.16
C GLU A 368 52.56 -52.06 36.87
N ASN A 369 52.97 -53.10 36.14
CA ASN A 369 52.27 -53.57 34.94
C ASN A 369 50.86 -54.11 35.26
N GLN A 370 50.69 -54.77 36.41
CA GLN A 370 49.38 -55.29 36.84
C GLN A 370 48.45 -54.13 37.24
N GLN A 371 48.98 -53.11 37.92
CA GLN A 371 48.20 -51.91 38.25
C GLN A 371 47.77 -51.13 37.00
N GLN A 372 48.59 -51.11 35.94
CA GLN A 372 48.22 -50.46 34.68
C GLN A 372 47.03 -51.16 34.01
N VAL A 373 47.00 -52.49 34.02
CA VAL A 373 45.87 -53.26 33.46
C VAL A 373 44.59 -53.04 34.27
N LEU A 374 44.68 -53.00 35.61
CA LEU A 374 43.54 -52.69 36.47
C LEU A 374 42.99 -51.27 36.25
N ARG A 375 43.86 -50.25 36.11
CA ARG A 375 43.45 -48.87 35.77
C ARG A 375 42.79 -48.79 34.39
N ASN A 376 43.35 -49.47 33.39
CA ASN A 376 42.78 -49.49 32.04
C ASN A 376 41.40 -50.17 32.03
N ARG A 377 41.25 -51.26 32.79
CA ARG A 377 39.97 -51.96 32.98
C ARG A 377 38.95 -51.04 33.62
N GLU A 378 39.30 -50.37 34.71
CA GLU A 378 38.40 -49.43 35.40
C GLU A 378 37.99 -48.25 34.51
N MET A 379 38.92 -47.70 33.72
CA MET A 379 38.63 -46.66 32.73
C MET A 379 37.61 -47.13 31.67
N VAL A 380 37.80 -48.33 31.11
CA VAL A 380 36.87 -48.90 30.12
C VAL A 380 35.51 -49.18 30.75
N PHE A 381 35.49 -49.71 31.98
CA PHE A 381 34.25 -49.95 32.73
C PHE A 381 33.47 -48.66 32.99
N MET A 382 34.15 -47.60 33.46
CA MET A 382 33.53 -46.28 33.67
C MET A 382 33.03 -45.67 32.35
N THR A 383 33.73 -45.92 31.23
CA THR A 383 33.30 -45.49 29.90
C THR A 383 32.01 -46.21 29.48
N ILE A 384 31.92 -47.53 29.66
CA ILE A 384 30.70 -48.31 29.38
C ILE A 384 29.54 -47.80 30.23
N LYS A 385 29.77 -47.55 31.53
CA LYS A 385 28.76 -46.97 32.43
C LYS A 385 28.24 -45.63 31.91
N GLN A 386 29.12 -44.73 31.48
CA GLN A 386 28.73 -43.44 30.90
C GLN A 386 27.97 -43.60 29.59
N LEU A 387 28.40 -44.51 28.71
CA LEU A 387 27.73 -44.77 27.44
C LEU A 387 26.30 -45.31 27.64
N ASN A 388 26.10 -46.18 28.63
CA ASN A 388 24.77 -46.67 29.00
C ASN A 388 23.86 -45.54 29.52
N LEU A 389 24.38 -44.61 30.32
CA LEU A 389 23.63 -43.43 30.76
C LEU A 389 23.20 -42.56 29.57
N ASN A 390 24.13 -42.28 28.65
CA ASN A 390 23.84 -41.52 27.43
C ASN A 390 22.83 -42.23 26.53
N LEU A 391 22.85 -43.58 26.48
CA LEU A 391 21.89 -44.38 25.73
C LEU A 391 20.48 -44.24 26.30
N ILE A 392 20.35 -44.31 27.63
CA ILE A 392 19.07 -44.11 28.34
C ILE A 392 18.52 -42.71 28.05
N GLU A 393 19.38 -41.69 28.09
CA GLU A 393 19.01 -40.31 27.79
C GLU A 393 18.53 -40.14 26.33
N ALA A 394 19.27 -40.68 25.36
CA ALA A 394 18.92 -40.64 23.95
C ALA A 394 17.60 -41.37 23.63
N GLN A 395 17.35 -42.51 24.27
CA GLN A 395 16.09 -43.26 24.14
C GLN A 395 14.91 -42.52 24.74
N SER A 396 15.11 -41.84 25.87
CA SER A 396 14.09 -41.00 26.52
C SER A 396 13.75 -39.78 25.66
N ALA A 397 14.77 -39.14 25.06
CA ALA A 397 14.60 -38.01 24.16
C ALA A 397 13.90 -38.38 22.85
N SER A 398 14.08 -39.59 22.33
CA SER A 398 13.37 -40.08 21.12
C SER A 398 11.85 -40.20 21.30
N SER A 399 11.40 -40.30 22.56
CA SER A 399 10.03 -40.66 22.93
C SER A 399 9.18 -39.48 23.40
N GLY A 400 9.75 -38.28 23.54
CA GLY A 400 9.03 -37.08 23.93
C GLY A 400 8.19 -36.52 22.78
N SER A 401 6.85 -36.57 22.92
CA SER A 401 5.92 -35.84 22.07
C SER A 401 5.70 -34.46 22.68
N LEU A 402 6.34 -33.45 22.11
CA LEU A 402 6.06 -32.05 22.44
C LEU A 402 5.81 -31.31 21.13
N SER A 403 4.68 -30.61 21.05
CA SER A 403 4.44 -29.57 20.05
C SER A 403 5.43 -28.43 20.30
N ARG A 404 6.62 -28.52 19.69
CA ARG A 404 7.67 -27.51 19.90
C ARG A 404 7.40 -26.25 19.09
N PHE A 405 6.73 -26.37 17.95
CA PHE A 405 6.19 -25.22 17.25
C PHE A 405 4.82 -24.90 17.80
N VAL A 406 4.73 -23.73 18.41
CA VAL A 406 3.50 -23.19 19.00
C VAL A 406 3.19 -21.87 18.31
N MET A 407 1.90 -21.67 18.12
CA MET A 407 1.35 -20.46 17.51
C MET A 407 0.98 -19.47 18.62
N VAL A 408 1.26 -18.18 18.39
CA VAL A 408 0.94 -17.13 19.37
C VAL A 408 -0.57 -16.89 19.44
N ASP A 409 -1.23 -16.78 18.27
CA ASP A 409 -2.65 -16.42 18.15
C ASP A 409 -3.42 -17.49 17.37
N GLU A 410 -4.64 -17.83 17.79
CA GLU A 410 -5.46 -18.82 17.10
C GLU A 410 -5.85 -18.33 15.68
N PRO A 411 -5.88 -19.23 14.65
CA PRO A 411 -6.12 -18.79 13.28
C PRO A 411 -7.49 -18.14 13.08
N ASP A 412 -7.52 -16.89 12.64
CA ASP A 412 -8.74 -16.14 12.42
C ASP A 412 -9.10 -15.99 10.92
N VAL A 413 -10.38 -15.72 10.65
CA VAL A 413 -10.87 -15.47 9.29
C VAL A 413 -10.72 -13.98 8.99
N PRO A 414 -9.83 -13.57 8.06
CA PRO A 414 -9.62 -12.15 7.78
C PRO A 414 -10.88 -11.51 7.18
N ALA A 415 -11.40 -10.48 7.86
CA ALA A 415 -12.63 -9.80 7.46
C ALA A 415 -12.50 -8.94 6.19
N LEU A 416 -11.29 -8.45 5.89
CA LEU A 416 -11.04 -7.53 4.78
C LEU A 416 -10.03 -8.12 3.77
N PRO A 417 -10.26 -7.95 2.46
CA PRO A 417 -9.31 -8.38 1.45
C PRO A 417 -8.05 -7.51 1.51
N ALA A 418 -6.88 -8.14 1.44
CA ALA A 418 -5.57 -7.47 1.50
C ALA A 418 -5.21 -6.73 0.20
N ASN A 419 -6.01 -6.91 -0.86
CA ASN A 419 -5.68 -6.44 -2.20
C ASN A 419 -5.85 -4.91 -2.32
N LYS A 420 -4.75 -4.16 -2.16
CA LYS A 420 -4.67 -2.69 -2.36
C LYS A 420 -4.87 -2.26 -3.82
N GLY A 421 -5.00 -3.22 -4.75
CA GLY A 421 -5.16 -2.98 -6.17
C GLY A 421 -6.36 -2.09 -6.52
N ILE A 422 -7.45 -2.12 -5.74
CA ILE A 422 -8.64 -1.29 -6.01
C ILE A 422 -8.29 0.20 -5.95
N VAL A 423 -7.52 0.63 -4.94
CA VAL A 423 -7.09 2.03 -4.81
C VAL A 423 -6.19 2.43 -5.99
N PHE A 424 -5.29 1.54 -6.40
CA PHE A 424 -4.45 1.74 -7.58
C PHE A 424 -5.27 1.88 -8.87
N PHE A 425 -6.26 0.99 -9.10
CA PHE A 425 -7.13 1.08 -10.26
C PHE A 425 -8.01 2.33 -10.24
N ILE A 426 -8.47 2.80 -9.08
CA ILE A 426 -9.18 4.07 -8.96
C ILE A 426 -8.26 5.24 -9.36
N ALA A 427 -7.01 5.25 -8.89
CA ALA A 427 -6.04 6.28 -9.24
C ALA A 427 -5.72 6.28 -10.75
N VAL A 428 -5.51 5.09 -11.34
CA VAL A 428 -5.30 4.93 -12.78
C VAL A 428 -6.54 5.35 -13.57
N GLY A 429 -7.74 4.98 -13.11
CA GLY A 429 -9.00 5.35 -13.74
C GLY A 429 -9.25 6.87 -13.73
N LEU A 430 -8.89 7.54 -12.64
CA LEU A 430 -8.95 9.00 -12.53
C LEU A 430 -8.02 9.67 -13.56
N MET A 431 -6.75 9.24 -13.63
CA MET A 431 -5.78 9.81 -14.56
C MET A 431 -6.13 9.50 -16.03
N ALA A 432 -6.45 8.25 -16.34
CA ALA A 432 -6.82 7.83 -17.70
C ALA A 432 -8.12 8.49 -18.16
N GLY A 433 -9.12 8.60 -17.28
CA GLY A 433 -10.37 9.29 -17.57
C GLY A 433 -10.15 10.75 -17.91
N LEU A 434 -9.34 11.48 -17.13
CA LEU A 434 -9.03 12.89 -17.40
C LEU A 434 -8.30 13.06 -18.74
N ALA A 435 -7.32 12.20 -19.01
CA ALA A 435 -6.56 12.24 -20.26
C ALA A 435 -7.47 12.00 -21.47
N VAL A 436 -8.29 10.95 -21.45
CA VAL A 436 -9.21 10.63 -22.56
C VAL A 436 -10.27 11.71 -22.74
N ALA A 437 -10.85 12.23 -21.65
CA ALA A 437 -11.84 13.32 -21.71
C ALA A 437 -11.25 14.60 -22.32
N ALA A 438 -10.05 15.00 -21.91
CA ALA A 438 -9.35 16.14 -22.49
C ALA A 438 -9.04 15.92 -23.98
N GLY A 439 -8.60 14.70 -24.33
CA GLY A 439 -8.35 14.31 -25.72
C GLY A 439 -9.60 14.36 -26.60
N LEU A 440 -10.75 13.91 -26.09
CA LEU A 440 -12.03 13.97 -26.80
C LEU A 440 -12.49 15.41 -27.03
N VAL A 441 -12.34 16.30 -26.04
CA VAL A 441 -12.67 17.73 -26.23
C VAL A 441 -11.74 18.37 -27.26
N PHE A 442 -10.44 18.06 -27.21
CA PHE A 442 -9.49 18.57 -28.20
C PHE A 442 -9.80 18.07 -29.62
N LEU A 443 -10.16 16.78 -29.76
CA LEU A 443 -10.58 16.23 -31.04
C LEU A 443 -11.87 16.90 -31.55
N TYR A 444 -12.83 17.14 -30.66
CA TYR A 444 -14.06 17.87 -30.98
C TYR A 444 -13.76 19.31 -31.44
N ASP A 445 -12.90 20.04 -30.73
CA ASP A 445 -12.44 21.39 -31.10
C ASP A 445 -11.66 21.41 -32.42
N MET A 446 -10.90 20.36 -32.72
CA MET A 446 -10.18 20.25 -33.99
C MET A 446 -11.13 20.06 -35.19
N LEU A 447 -12.26 19.38 -34.98
CA LEU A 447 -13.31 19.20 -35.99
C LEU A 447 -14.23 20.42 -36.09
N ASP A 448 -14.39 21.18 -35.00
CA ASP A 448 -15.15 22.42 -35.01
C ASP A 448 -14.34 23.58 -35.61
N ASN A 449 -14.87 24.17 -36.68
CA ASN A 449 -14.23 25.30 -37.37
C ASN A 449 -14.77 26.66 -36.92
N ARG A 450 -15.61 26.71 -35.89
CA ARG A 450 -16.17 27.95 -35.35
C ARG A 450 -15.13 28.75 -34.56
N LEU A 451 -15.32 30.07 -34.55
CA LEU A 451 -14.55 30.96 -33.68
C LEU A 451 -15.13 30.88 -32.27
N MET A 452 -14.35 30.37 -31.32
CA MET A 452 -14.81 30.12 -29.95
C MET A 452 -14.47 31.29 -29.02
N VAL A 453 -13.33 31.93 -29.26
CA VAL A 453 -12.78 33.01 -28.42
C VAL A 453 -12.44 34.23 -29.28
N THR A 454 -12.49 35.44 -28.70
CA THR A 454 -12.09 36.68 -29.40
C THR A 454 -10.67 36.59 -29.97
N GLY A 455 -9.73 36.01 -29.21
CA GLY A 455 -8.35 35.81 -29.63
C GLY A 455 -8.20 34.89 -30.85
N ASP A 456 -9.16 34.00 -31.13
CA ASP A 456 -9.11 33.19 -32.36
C ASP A 456 -9.16 34.11 -33.60
N PHE A 457 -9.98 35.16 -33.57
CA PHE A 457 -10.08 36.10 -34.70
C PHE A 457 -8.77 36.86 -34.91
N GLU A 458 -8.17 37.38 -33.84
CA GLU A 458 -6.89 38.11 -33.89
C GLU A 458 -5.72 37.23 -34.34
N CYS A 459 -5.74 35.93 -34.00
CA CYS A 459 -4.73 34.98 -34.46
C CYS A 459 -4.84 34.63 -35.96
N PHE A 460 -6.05 34.61 -36.52
CA PHE A 460 -6.29 34.18 -37.92
C PHE A 460 -6.41 35.34 -38.91
N TYR A 461 -6.78 36.53 -38.45
CA TYR A 461 -7.08 37.69 -39.31
C TYR A 461 -6.31 38.92 -38.86
N THR A 462 -5.86 39.72 -39.82
CA THR A 462 -5.08 40.95 -39.58
C THR A 462 -5.95 42.18 -39.35
N TRP A 463 -7.27 42.04 -39.37
CA TRP A 463 -8.18 43.16 -39.14
C TRP A 463 -8.29 43.45 -37.64
N PRO A 464 -8.30 44.73 -37.23
CA PRO A 464 -8.41 45.07 -35.82
C PRO A 464 -9.79 44.72 -35.27
N VAL A 465 -9.85 44.29 -34.02
CA VAL A 465 -11.11 44.16 -33.28
C VAL A 465 -11.52 45.54 -32.76
N LEU A 466 -12.60 46.10 -33.31
CA LEU A 466 -13.12 47.41 -32.92
C LEU A 466 -13.76 47.38 -31.53
N GLY A 467 -14.29 46.22 -31.14
CA GLY A 467 -14.80 45.94 -29.80
C GLY A 467 -15.62 44.65 -29.75
N SER A 468 -16.09 44.31 -28.56
CA SER A 468 -16.82 43.05 -28.32
C SER A 468 -18.08 43.25 -27.50
N PHE A 469 -19.17 42.58 -27.89
CA PHE A 469 -20.47 42.62 -27.22
C PHE A 469 -20.77 41.31 -26.50
N GLY A 470 -21.19 41.42 -25.25
CA GLY A 470 -21.62 40.30 -24.43
C GLY A 470 -22.87 39.59 -24.98
N HIS A 471 -23.00 38.28 -24.73
CA HIS A 471 -24.20 37.52 -25.07
C HIS A 471 -25.41 38.04 -24.28
N ARG A 472 -26.45 38.52 -24.98
CA ARG A 472 -27.70 38.99 -24.39
C ARG A 472 -28.87 38.14 -24.87
N LYS A 473 -29.80 37.84 -23.96
CA LYS A 473 -31.05 37.16 -24.31
C LYS A 473 -31.95 38.10 -25.13
N PRO A 474 -32.63 37.60 -26.18
CA PRO A 474 -33.49 38.41 -27.06
C PRO A 474 -34.57 39.20 -26.31
N ASP A 475 -35.14 38.62 -25.25
CA ASP A 475 -36.29 39.14 -24.51
C ASP A 475 -36.03 40.46 -23.77
N ALA A 476 -34.76 40.86 -23.63
CA ALA A 476 -34.38 42.12 -22.98
C ALA A 476 -34.73 43.37 -23.81
N PHE A 477 -35.09 43.22 -25.08
CA PHE A 477 -35.28 44.35 -26.01
C PHE A 477 -36.75 44.77 -26.21
N GLY A 478 -37.72 43.97 -25.77
CA GLY A 478 -39.15 44.19 -26.07
C GLY A 478 -39.75 45.47 -25.49
N ASP A 479 -39.16 46.06 -24.44
CA ASP A 479 -39.72 47.24 -23.77
C ASP A 479 -38.69 48.28 -23.29
N ARG A 480 -37.39 47.96 -23.35
CA ARG A 480 -36.29 48.82 -22.88
C ARG A 480 -35.54 49.56 -23.98
N GLY A 481 -35.74 49.20 -25.25
CA GLY A 481 -34.98 49.70 -26.40
C GLY A 481 -35.19 51.19 -26.76
N LEU A 482 -36.20 51.85 -26.20
CA LEU A 482 -36.62 53.21 -26.58
C LEU A 482 -36.58 54.24 -25.44
N LYS A 483 -36.07 53.89 -24.25
CA LYS A 483 -35.87 54.85 -23.13
C LYS A 483 -34.43 55.34 -23.11
N GLU A 484 -34.24 56.63 -22.82
CA GLU A 484 -32.92 57.23 -22.57
C GLU A 484 -32.14 56.41 -21.54
N PRO A 485 -30.81 56.32 -21.67
CA PRO A 485 -30.01 55.73 -20.61
C PRO A 485 -30.08 56.62 -19.38
N ALA A 486 -30.83 56.18 -18.36
CA ALA A 486 -30.78 56.80 -17.04
C ALA A 486 -29.31 56.86 -16.59
N ALA A 487 -28.90 58.02 -16.07
CA ALA A 487 -27.56 58.28 -15.56
C ALA A 487 -27.16 57.17 -14.56
N GLY A 488 -26.32 56.23 -15.00
CA GLY A 488 -25.76 55.17 -14.15
C GLY A 488 -26.09 53.71 -14.50
N GLY A 489 -26.86 53.42 -15.55
CA GLY A 489 -27.49 52.10 -15.67
C GLY A 489 -27.17 51.21 -16.89
N TYR A 490 -25.96 51.16 -17.44
CA TYR A 490 -25.66 50.20 -18.52
C TYR A 490 -24.26 49.59 -18.42
N ALA A 491 -24.19 48.33 -17.96
CA ALA A 491 -23.04 47.45 -18.18
C ALA A 491 -22.74 47.19 -19.69
N GLY A 492 -23.57 47.75 -20.59
CA GLY A 492 -23.45 47.66 -22.03
C GLY A 492 -22.95 48.91 -22.75
N TRP A 493 -22.98 50.06 -22.07
CA TRP A 493 -22.59 51.34 -22.69
C TRP A 493 -21.07 51.50 -22.70
N SER A 494 -20.36 50.84 -21.76
CA SER A 494 -18.90 50.70 -21.78
C SER A 494 -18.40 49.99 -23.04
N ASP A 495 -19.01 48.86 -23.41
CA ASP A 495 -18.61 48.05 -24.57
C ASP A 495 -18.87 48.78 -25.89
N LEU A 496 -19.96 49.56 -25.94
CA LEU A 496 -20.32 50.40 -27.08
C LEU A 496 -19.41 51.63 -27.19
N SER A 497 -18.97 52.18 -26.04
CA SER A 497 -18.12 53.37 -26.01
C SER A 497 -16.73 53.14 -26.61
N SER A 498 -16.13 51.96 -26.40
CA SER A 498 -14.83 51.61 -26.99
C SER A 498 -14.92 51.45 -28.51
N VAL A 499 -15.98 50.80 -29.00
CA VAL A 499 -16.27 50.69 -30.44
C VAL A 499 -16.42 52.08 -31.06
N VAL A 500 -17.20 52.97 -30.42
CA VAL A 500 -17.39 54.33 -30.92
C VAL A 500 -16.09 55.13 -30.93
N VAL A 501 -15.25 55.02 -29.90
CA VAL A 501 -13.95 55.71 -29.86
C VAL A 501 -13.03 55.24 -30.98
N ASN A 502 -12.88 53.92 -31.15
CA ASN A 502 -12.04 53.31 -32.18
C ASN A 502 -12.56 53.66 -33.58
N LEU A 503 -13.87 53.59 -33.78
CA LEU A 503 -14.50 53.93 -35.05
C LEU A 503 -14.39 55.42 -35.36
N ARG A 504 -14.53 56.29 -34.36
CA ARG A 504 -14.43 57.75 -34.55
C ARG A 504 -13.01 58.17 -34.94
N GLN A 505 -11.97 57.51 -34.41
CA GLN A 505 -10.60 57.70 -34.88
C GLN A 505 -10.45 57.27 -36.35
N ALA A 506 -11.01 56.11 -36.72
CA ALA A 506 -10.98 55.61 -38.09
C ALA A 506 -11.76 56.49 -39.09
N ILE A 507 -12.88 57.08 -38.65
CA ILE A 507 -13.71 58.03 -39.41
C ILE A 507 -12.96 59.36 -39.62
N LYS A 508 -12.41 59.94 -38.54
CA LYS A 508 -11.80 61.28 -38.54
C LYS A 508 -10.53 61.37 -39.38
N TYR A 509 -9.75 60.29 -39.47
CA TYR A 509 -8.47 60.28 -40.20
C TYR A 509 -8.63 60.19 -41.72
N LYS A 510 -9.81 59.84 -42.25
CA LYS A 510 -10.01 59.53 -43.68
C LYS A 510 -11.30 60.10 -44.31
N ASP A 511 -11.99 61.03 -43.64
CA ASP A 511 -13.31 61.59 -44.05
C ASP A 511 -14.33 60.52 -44.48
N LYS A 512 -14.36 59.40 -43.74
CA LYS A 512 -15.24 58.26 -44.03
C LYS A 512 -16.62 58.51 -43.42
N ARG A 513 -17.65 58.67 -44.24
CA ARG A 513 -19.01 59.01 -43.76
C ARG A 513 -20.00 57.87 -43.95
N VAL A 514 -19.88 57.06 -44.99
CA VAL A 514 -20.79 55.95 -45.28
C VAL A 514 -20.14 54.62 -44.90
N LEU A 515 -20.70 53.91 -43.92
CA LEU A 515 -20.13 52.71 -43.33
C LEU A 515 -21.09 51.52 -43.45
N ALA A 516 -20.64 50.44 -44.08
CA ALA A 516 -21.40 49.19 -44.20
C ALA A 516 -21.20 48.30 -42.96
N VAL A 517 -22.28 47.74 -42.41
CA VAL A 517 -22.21 46.67 -41.41
C VAL A 517 -22.49 45.34 -42.09
N CYS A 518 -21.43 44.58 -42.35
CA CYS A 518 -21.47 43.35 -43.13
C CYS A 518 -21.16 42.13 -42.26
N SER A 519 -21.60 40.95 -42.68
CA SER A 519 -21.29 39.70 -41.99
C SER A 519 -21.27 38.52 -42.94
N SER A 520 -20.64 37.42 -42.51
CA SER A 520 -20.44 36.23 -43.33
C SER A 520 -21.71 35.40 -43.48
N VAL A 521 -22.49 35.26 -42.41
CA VAL A 521 -23.69 34.42 -42.37
C VAL A 521 -24.86 35.13 -41.68
N ARG A 522 -26.06 34.59 -41.85
CA ARG A 522 -27.26 35.10 -41.15
C ARG A 522 -27.10 34.94 -39.62
N GLN A 523 -27.84 35.74 -38.86
CA GLN A 523 -27.92 35.67 -37.38
C GLN A 523 -26.63 36.03 -36.60
N GLU A 524 -25.68 36.74 -37.19
CA GLU A 524 -24.49 37.27 -36.48
C GLU A 524 -24.78 38.52 -35.63
N GLY A 525 -25.99 39.09 -35.73
CA GLY A 525 -26.44 40.24 -34.94
C GLY A 525 -26.21 41.61 -35.58
N LYS A 526 -25.99 41.66 -36.91
CA LYS A 526 -25.80 42.90 -37.70
C LYS A 526 -26.78 44.01 -37.34
N SER A 527 -28.08 43.85 -37.64
CA SER A 527 -29.09 44.89 -37.44
C SER A 527 -29.15 45.43 -36.01
N LEU A 528 -29.01 44.57 -35.01
CA LEU A 528 -28.98 44.99 -33.61
C LEU A 528 -27.78 45.91 -33.33
N ILE A 529 -26.59 45.51 -33.78
CA ILE A 529 -25.37 46.27 -33.57
C ILE A 529 -25.35 47.53 -34.44
N SER A 530 -25.88 47.49 -35.66
CA SER A 530 -26.07 48.66 -36.53
C SER A 530 -26.91 49.74 -35.83
N LEU A 531 -28.04 49.34 -35.22
CA LEU A 531 -28.90 50.24 -34.44
C LEU A 531 -28.20 50.80 -33.21
N GLU A 532 -27.58 49.94 -32.39
CA GLU A 532 -26.89 50.38 -31.18
C GLU A 532 -25.70 51.30 -31.50
N LEU A 533 -24.94 51.01 -32.54
CA LEU A 533 -23.84 51.85 -33.02
C LEU A 533 -24.35 53.22 -33.48
N ALA A 534 -25.44 53.25 -34.26
CA ALA A 534 -26.04 54.50 -34.73
C ALA A 534 -26.54 55.37 -33.56
N ARG A 535 -27.19 54.75 -32.57
CA ARG A 535 -27.60 55.44 -31.33
C ARG A 535 -26.41 56.01 -30.57
N ALA A 536 -25.34 55.22 -30.43
CA ALA A 536 -24.14 55.64 -29.70
C ALA A 536 -23.47 56.85 -30.34
N LEU A 537 -23.39 56.88 -31.67
CA LEU A 537 -22.87 58.00 -32.44
C LEU A 537 -23.79 59.24 -32.34
N ALA A 538 -25.11 59.06 -32.38
CA ALA A 538 -26.09 60.13 -32.22
C ALA A 538 -26.02 60.76 -30.81
N TYR A 539 -25.83 59.96 -29.75
CA TYR A 539 -25.60 60.47 -28.39
C TYR A 539 -24.32 61.31 -28.27
N LYS A 540 -23.36 61.16 -29.19
CA LYS A 540 -22.18 62.04 -29.31
C LYS A 540 -22.46 63.30 -30.15
N LYS A 541 -23.75 63.61 -30.39
CA LYS A 541 -24.26 64.77 -31.15
C LYS A 541 -23.83 64.79 -32.62
N LEU A 542 -23.51 63.64 -33.19
CA LEU A 542 -23.33 63.51 -34.64
C LEU A 542 -24.69 63.36 -35.31
N ARG A 543 -24.85 63.94 -36.51
CA ARG A 543 -26.02 63.68 -37.36
C ARG A 543 -25.84 62.32 -38.01
N VAL A 544 -26.60 61.34 -37.55
CA VAL A 544 -26.46 59.94 -37.97
C VAL A 544 -27.68 59.50 -38.77
N LEU A 545 -27.44 58.88 -39.93
CA LEU A 545 -28.48 58.16 -40.67
C LEU A 545 -28.26 56.65 -40.55
N LEU A 546 -29.28 55.92 -40.11
CA LEU A 546 -29.32 54.46 -40.14
C LEU A 546 -30.15 54.01 -41.35
N VAL A 547 -29.55 53.23 -42.25
CA VAL A 547 -30.21 52.74 -43.47
C VAL A 547 -30.38 51.22 -43.37
N ASP A 548 -31.61 50.73 -43.48
CA ASP A 548 -31.88 49.29 -43.63
C ASP A 548 -31.79 48.93 -45.12
N MET A 549 -30.70 48.28 -45.52
CA MET A 549 -30.43 47.84 -46.89
C MET A 549 -30.57 46.31 -47.02
N ASP A 550 -31.11 45.62 -46.01
CA ASP A 550 -31.49 44.21 -46.09
C ASP A 550 -32.92 44.08 -46.61
N PHE A 551 -33.06 44.16 -47.94
CA PHE A 551 -34.35 43.98 -48.61
C PHE A 551 -34.91 42.58 -48.41
N PHE A 552 -34.09 41.56 -48.12
CA PHE A 552 -34.55 40.17 -47.98
C PHE A 552 -35.24 39.90 -46.64
N ALA A 553 -34.65 40.38 -45.56
CA ALA A 553 -35.13 40.12 -44.21
C ALA A 553 -34.99 41.36 -43.31
N PRO A 554 -35.67 42.48 -43.63
CA PRO A 554 -35.51 43.74 -42.90
C PRO A 554 -35.95 43.56 -41.44
N LYS A 555 -35.08 44.00 -40.52
CA LYS A 555 -35.31 43.86 -39.06
C LYS A 555 -35.39 45.20 -38.35
N LEU A 556 -34.80 46.27 -38.89
CA LEU A 556 -34.67 47.54 -38.19
C LEU A 556 -36.03 48.23 -38.00
N SER A 557 -36.91 48.17 -39.00
CA SER A 557 -38.28 48.69 -38.91
C SER A 557 -39.05 48.09 -37.72
N GLY A 558 -38.93 46.79 -37.48
CA GLY A 558 -39.54 46.13 -36.33
C GLY A 558 -38.92 46.56 -34.99
N MET A 559 -37.58 46.66 -34.94
CA MET A 559 -36.85 47.11 -33.74
C MET A 559 -37.16 48.56 -33.35
N LEU A 560 -37.42 49.43 -34.34
CA LEU A 560 -37.77 50.83 -34.14
C LEU A 560 -39.29 51.08 -33.99
N GLN A 561 -40.12 50.02 -34.06
CA GLN A 561 -41.59 50.10 -34.04
C GLN A 561 -42.14 50.99 -35.18
N ARG A 562 -41.60 50.83 -36.39
CA ARG A 562 -41.93 51.56 -37.62
C ARG A 562 -42.18 50.59 -38.78
N THR A 563 -43.27 49.82 -38.69
CA THR A 563 -43.52 48.68 -39.59
C THR A 563 -44.10 49.04 -40.96
N ASP A 564 -44.78 50.19 -41.09
CA ASP A 564 -45.47 50.61 -42.33
C ASP A 564 -44.91 51.93 -42.89
N SER A 565 -43.62 51.96 -43.22
CA SER A 565 -42.99 53.18 -43.69
C SER A 565 -42.35 53.00 -45.07
N ARG A 566 -42.62 53.95 -45.98
CA ARG A 566 -41.87 54.09 -47.24
C ARG A 566 -40.38 54.15 -46.94
N GLY A 567 -39.59 53.46 -47.75
CA GLY A 567 -38.16 53.26 -47.51
C GLY A 567 -37.35 53.25 -48.79
N LEU A 568 -36.11 52.77 -48.67
CA LEU A 568 -35.12 52.80 -49.73
C LEU A 568 -35.61 52.15 -51.02
N SER A 569 -36.27 50.99 -50.95
CA SER A 569 -36.81 50.31 -52.14
C SER A 569 -37.85 51.15 -52.88
N ASP A 570 -38.66 51.94 -52.16
CA ASP A 570 -39.70 52.79 -52.74
C ASP A 570 -39.09 54.04 -53.41
N LEU A 571 -37.95 54.53 -52.90
CA LEU A 571 -37.15 55.59 -53.52
C LEU A 571 -36.52 55.10 -54.83
N LEU A 572 -35.91 53.90 -54.81
CA LEU A 572 -35.27 53.30 -56.00
C LEU A 572 -36.29 53.01 -57.11
N ALA A 573 -37.50 52.59 -56.74
CA ALA A 573 -38.59 52.41 -57.69
C ALA A 573 -39.21 53.71 -58.24
N GLY A 574 -38.69 54.89 -57.83
CA GLY A 574 -39.20 56.21 -58.25
C GLY A 574 -40.53 56.61 -57.60
N GLY A 575 -40.98 55.92 -56.54
CA GLY A 575 -42.26 56.14 -55.88
C GLY A 575 -42.27 57.28 -54.86
N CYS A 576 -41.10 57.82 -54.49
CA CYS A 576 -40.96 58.94 -53.55
C CYS A 576 -39.62 59.66 -53.73
N ASN A 577 -39.44 60.80 -53.05
CA ASN A 577 -38.18 61.55 -53.01
C ASN A 577 -37.41 61.26 -51.70
N LEU A 578 -36.16 61.75 -51.60
CA LEU A 578 -35.31 61.53 -50.42
C LEU A 578 -35.98 61.97 -49.10
N GLU A 579 -36.63 63.13 -49.07
CA GLU A 579 -37.34 63.62 -47.88
C GLU A 579 -38.46 62.69 -47.43
N GLY A 580 -39.09 61.97 -48.37
CA GLY A 580 -40.14 61.00 -48.10
C GLY A 580 -39.67 59.70 -47.44
N VAL A 581 -38.37 59.42 -47.43
CA VAL A 581 -37.78 58.19 -46.86
C VAL A 581 -36.85 58.44 -45.67
N LEU A 582 -36.53 59.70 -45.38
CA LEU A 582 -35.77 60.10 -44.19
C LEU A 582 -36.73 60.32 -43.01
N GLN A 583 -36.63 59.47 -41.98
CA GLN A 583 -37.52 59.55 -40.82
C GLN A 583 -36.73 59.86 -39.55
N GLU A 584 -37.16 60.85 -38.79
CA GLU A 584 -36.60 61.11 -37.47
C GLU A 584 -37.01 60.01 -36.48
N THR A 585 -36.03 59.54 -35.70
CA THR A 585 -36.27 58.55 -34.65
C THR A 585 -36.58 59.23 -33.31
N ARG A 586 -36.92 58.44 -32.29
CA ARG A 586 -37.07 58.96 -30.91
C ARG A 586 -35.74 59.40 -30.29
N VAL A 587 -34.60 59.08 -30.93
CA VAL A 587 -33.27 59.47 -30.46
C VAL A 587 -32.86 60.76 -31.19
N PRO A 588 -32.54 61.85 -30.47
CA PRO A 588 -32.09 63.09 -31.09
C PRO A 588 -30.88 62.86 -32.00
N SER A 589 -30.84 63.56 -33.13
CA SER A 589 -29.75 63.46 -34.14
C SER A 589 -29.61 62.09 -34.82
N LEU A 590 -30.61 61.21 -34.71
CA LEU A 590 -30.67 59.93 -35.43
C LEU A 590 -31.87 59.89 -36.37
N TRP A 591 -31.57 59.75 -37.66
CA TRP A 591 -32.52 59.49 -38.73
C TRP A 591 -32.47 58.03 -39.15
N PHE A 592 -33.58 57.54 -39.70
CA PHE A 592 -33.76 56.18 -40.16
C PHE A 592 -34.38 56.14 -41.55
N THR A 593 -33.87 55.26 -42.40
CA THR A 593 -34.48 54.87 -43.68
C THR A 593 -34.75 53.38 -43.64
N ALA A 594 -36.02 53.01 -43.72
CA ALA A 594 -36.44 51.61 -43.80
C ALA A 594 -36.04 50.97 -45.14
N ALA A 595 -36.05 49.64 -45.21
CA ALA A 595 -35.80 48.92 -46.45
C ALA A 595 -36.87 49.22 -47.52
N GLY A 596 -38.10 49.50 -47.09
CA GLY A 596 -39.22 49.89 -47.94
C GLY A 596 -40.20 48.75 -48.23
N THR A 597 -41.22 49.04 -49.03
CA THR A 597 -42.37 48.13 -49.24
C THR A 597 -42.30 47.32 -50.53
N VAL A 598 -41.38 47.67 -51.45
CA VAL A 598 -41.20 46.96 -52.73
C VAL A 598 -40.57 45.61 -52.48
N LYS A 599 -41.34 44.55 -52.71
CA LYS A 599 -40.92 43.16 -52.49
C LYS A 599 -40.45 42.45 -53.75
N GLU A 600 -40.80 42.96 -54.93
CA GLU A 600 -40.48 42.40 -56.24
C GLU A 600 -39.07 42.85 -56.67
N ARG A 601 -38.30 41.97 -57.32
CA ARG A 601 -36.96 42.26 -57.88
C ARG A 601 -35.91 42.80 -56.90
N ARG A 602 -35.90 42.32 -55.65
CA ARG A 602 -35.00 42.81 -54.58
C ARG A 602 -33.51 42.74 -54.93
N ASP A 603 -33.12 41.70 -55.65
CA ASP A 603 -31.72 41.44 -56.03
C ASP A 603 -31.17 42.54 -56.95
N LEU A 604 -32.03 43.10 -57.80
CA LEU A 604 -31.67 44.15 -58.76
C LEU A 604 -31.59 45.54 -58.13
N LEU A 605 -32.10 45.72 -56.91
CA LEU A 605 -32.04 47.01 -56.21
C LEU A 605 -30.61 47.39 -55.83
N TYR A 606 -29.71 46.40 -55.68
CA TYR A 606 -28.31 46.65 -55.35
C TYR A 606 -27.50 47.19 -56.53
N ASP A 607 -27.94 46.92 -57.76
CA ASP A 607 -27.30 47.40 -59.00
C ASP A 607 -27.94 48.69 -59.55
N ASP A 608 -28.96 49.24 -58.85
CA ASP A 608 -29.70 50.41 -59.31
C ASP A 608 -28.85 51.69 -59.17
N PRO A 609 -28.62 52.48 -60.25
CA PRO A 609 -27.89 53.75 -60.18
C PRO A 609 -28.49 54.76 -59.18
N ALA A 610 -29.80 54.70 -58.92
CA ALA A 610 -30.46 55.54 -57.92
C ALA A 610 -29.94 55.28 -56.51
N LEU A 611 -29.45 54.07 -56.21
CA LEU A 611 -28.85 53.74 -54.92
C LEU A 611 -27.52 54.46 -54.72
N THR A 612 -26.69 54.52 -55.77
CA THR A 612 -25.44 55.28 -55.74
C THR A 612 -25.70 56.78 -55.59
N ALA A 613 -26.72 57.31 -56.29
CA ALA A 613 -27.15 58.70 -56.13
C ALA A 613 -27.63 59.00 -54.69
N PHE A 614 -28.44 58.11 -54.12
CA PHE A 614 -28.89 58.19 -52.73
C PHE A 614 -27.69 58.24 -51.76
N LEU A 615 -26.72 57.32 -51.89
CA LEU A 615 -25.54 57.27 -51.04
C LEU A 615 -24.69 58.55 -51.13
N GLN A 616 -24.57 59.15 -52.33
CA GLN A 616 -23.88 60.43 -52.51
C GLN A 616 -24.61 61.60 -51.84
N GLU A 617 -25.93 61.64 -51.93
CA GLU A 617 -26.72 62.71 -51.34
C GLU A 617 -26.71 62.66 -49.80
N VAL A 618 -26.90 61.48 -49.21
CA VAL A 618 -26.86 61.31 -47.74
C VAL A 618 -25.47 61.54 -47.16
N ARG A 619 -24.40 61.24 -47.93
CA ARG A 619 -23.00 61.53 -47.55
C ARG A 619 -22.75 63.02 -47.28
N GLN A 620 -23.46 63.91 -47.98
CA GLN A 620 -23.31 65.36 -47.79
C GLN A 620 -24.15 65.91 -46.63
N ARG A 621 -25.27 65.24 -46.31
CA ARG A 621 -26.25 65.71 -45.31
C ARG A 621 -25.95 65.24 -43.89
N PHE A 622 -25.36 64.05 -43.74
CA PHE A 622 -25.10 63.41 -42.45
C PHE A 622 -23.60 63.34 -42.16
N ASP A 623 -23.27 63.36 -40.87
CA ASP A 623 -21.87 63.22 -40.43
C ASP A 623 -21.43 61.75 -40.51
N VAL A 624 -22.36 60.82 -40.23
CA VAL A 624 -22.15 59.38 -40.37
C VAL A 624 -23.43 58.70 -40.89
N VAL A 625 -23.28 57.80 -41.85
CA VAL A 625 -24.34 56.95 -42.39
C VAL A 625 -23.96 55.50 -42.10
N ILE A 626 -24.75 54.81 -41.28
CA ILE A 626 -24.59 53.38 -40.98
C ILE A 626 -25.56 52.61 -41.85
N VAL A 627 -25.04 51.74 -42.71
CA VAL A 627 -25.84 50.92 -43.64
C VAL A 627 -25.85 49.48 -43.14
N ASP A 628 -27.03 49.00 -42.71
CA ASP A 628 -27.24 47.60 -42.35
C ASP A 628 -27.44 46.77 -43.61
N THR A 629 -26.59 45.77 -43.82
CA THR A 629 -26.59 44.98 -45.06
C THR A 629 -27.02 43.54 -44.79
N PRO A 630 -27.54 42.81 -45.81
CA PRO A 630 -27.67 41.36 -45.71
C PRO A 630 -26.31 40.69 -45.49
N ALA A 631 -26.32 39.40 -45.14
CA ALA A 631 -25.08 38.62 -45.05
C ALA A 631 -24.48 38.43 -46.46
N ALA A 632 -23.23 38.82 -46.65
CA ALA A 632 -22.62 38.91 -47.99
C ALA A 632 -22.40 37.54 -48.67
N LEU A 633 -22.27 36.44 -47.92
CA LEU A 633 -22.26 35.10 -48.54
C LEU A 633 -23.66 34.59 -48.89
N PHE A 634 -24.71 35.24 -48.39
CA PHE A 634 -26.10 34.92 -48.73
C PHE A 634 -26.63 35.81 -49.87
N VAL A 635 -26.22 37.08 -49.91
CA VAL A 635 -26.53 38.03 -51.00
C VAL A 635 -25.22 38.63 -51.49
N PRO A 636 -24.49 37.98 -52.41
CA PRO A 636 -23.22 38.49 -52.91
C PRO A 636 -23.32 39.83 -53.64
N GLU A 637 -24.47 40.14 -54.25
CA GLU A 637 -24.76 41.37 -55.00
C GLU A 637 -24.54 42.62 -54.14
N VAL A 638 -24.74 42.49 -52.82
CA VAL A 638 -24.50 43.57 -51.86
C VAL A 638 -23.06 44.08 -51.84
N VAL A 639 -22.10 43.24 -52.26
CA VAL A 639 -20.68 43.60 -52.30
C VAL A 639 -20.41 44.64 -53.37
N GLY A 640 -21.16 44.63 -54.48
CA GLY A 640 -21.05 45.64 -55.53
C GLY A 640 -21.37 47.05 -55.01
N VAL A 641 -22.49 47.21 -54.30
CA VAL A 641 -22.85 48.52 -53.73
C VAL A 641 -21.92 48.96 -52.59
N MET A 642 -21.28 48.01 -51.87
CA MET A 642 -20.30 48.35 -50.82
C MET A 642 -19.07 49.09 -51.38
N GLU A 643 -18.78 48.99 -52.69
CA GLU A 643 -17.70 49.77 -53.34
C GLU A 643 -17.96 51.27 -53.29
N HIS A 644 -19.22 51.70 -53.16
CA HIS A 644 -19.61 53.10 -53.02
C HIS A 644 -19.58 53.61 -51.58
N MET A 645 -19.15 52.76 -50.63
CA MET A 645 -19.07 53.06 -49.20
C MET A 645 -17.61 53.24 -48.77
N ASP A 646 -17.40 54.03 -47.72
CA ASP A 646 -16.06 54.45 -47.31
C ASP A 646 -15.35 53.42 -46.42
N GLY A 647 -16.11 52.50 -45.81
CA GLY A 647 -15.56 51.48 -44.92
C GLY A 647 -16.55 50.38 -44.56
N ILE A 648 -16.01 49.19 -44.29
CA ILE A 648 -16.80 48.02 -43.89
C ILE A 648 -16.47 47.64 -42.45
N ILE A 649 -17.51 47.49 -41.64
CA ILE A 649 -17.46 46.94 -40.30
C ILE A 649 -17.93 45.49 -40.37
N LEU A 650 -17.06 44.57 -39.99
CA LEU A 650 -17.32 43.14 -40.05
C LEU A 650 -17.95 42.64 -38.75
N MET A 651 -19.12 42.00 -38.83
CA MET A 651 -19.75 41.35 -37.69
C MET A 651 -19.34 39.88 -37.62
N VAL A 652 -18.80 39.48 -36.46
CA VAL A 652 -18.39 38.09 -36.18
C VAL A 652 -19.06 37.65 -34.89
N ARG A 653 -19.72 36.49 -34.87
CA ARG A 653 -20.39 35.96 -33.69
C ARG A 653 -19.68 34.71 -33.19
N LEU A 654 -19.22 34.73 -31.94
CA LEU A 654 -18.59 33.57 -31.31
C LEU A 654 -19.56 32.37 -31.26
N GLU A 655 -19.00 31.17 -31.41
CA GLU A 655 -19.70 29.88 -31.45
C GLU A 655 -20.68 29.72 -32.65
N VAL A 656 -20.75 30.69 -33.56
CA VAL A 656 -21.62 30.68 -34.75
C VAL A 656 -20.80 30.83 -36.02
N THR A 657 -19.96 31.86 -36.11
CA THR A 657 -19.16 32.13 -37.31
C THR A 657 -18.07 31.09 -37.47
N SER A 658 -18.04 30.40 -38.61
CA SER A 658 -16.95 29.48 -38.95
C SER A 658 -15.82 30.18 -39.67
N ARG A 659 -14.58 29.74 -39.43
CA ARG A 659 -13.40 30.19 -40.17
C ARG A 659 -13.56 30.02 -41.66
N VAL A 660 -14.17 28.91 -42.08
CA VAL A 660 -14.43 28.63 -43.50
C VAL A 660 -15.33 29.69 -44.14
N ALA A 661 -16.39 30.12 -43.44
CA ALA A 661 -17.25 31.20 -43.93
C ALA A 661 -16.50 32.54 -43.92
N LEU A 662 -15.75 32.83 -42.87
CA LEU A 662 -15.04 34.09 -42.74
C LEU A 662 -13.88 34.23 -43.76
N ASP A 663 -13.20 33.14 -44.09
CA ASP A 663 -12.18 33.06 -45.14
C ASP A 663 -12.78 33.29 -46.53
N LYS A 664 -13.95 32.73 -46.80
CA LYS A 664 -14.70 32.99 -48.05
C LYS A 664 -15.09 34.46 -48.15
N LEU A 665 -15.63 35.04 -47.08
CA LEU A 665 -15.98 36.46 -47.06
C LEU A 665 -14.74 37.33 -47.23
N LYS A 666 -13.62 36.99 -46.57
CA LYS A 666 -12.35 37.68 -46.77
C LYS A 666 -11.90 37.65 -48.22
N GLY A 667 -11.97 36.50 -48.88
CA GLY A 667 -11.67 36.40 -50.31
C GLY A 667 -12.56 37.30 -51.17
N LEU A 668 -13.86 37.33 -50.88
CA LEU A 668 -14.84 38.17 -51.59
C LEU A 668 -14.59 39.67 -51.38
N LEU A 669 -14.32 40.11 -50.14
CA LEU A 669 -14.02 41.52 -49.86
C LEU A 669 -12.67 41.95 -50.46
N GLN A 670 -11.68 41.05 -50.47
CA GLN A 670 -10.37 41.31 -51.06
C GLN A 670 -10.42 41.37 -52.59
N SER A 671 -11.22 40.54 -53.26
CA SER A 671 -11.33 40.59 -54.72
C SER A 671 -11.94 41.89 -55.23
N HIS A 672 -12.79 42.54 -54.42
CA HIS A 672 -13.38 43.86 -54.69
C HIS A 672 -12.58 45.03 -54.08
N ASN A 673 -11.39 44.78 -53.51
CA ASN A 673 -10.54 45.80 -52.86
C ASN A 673 -11.27 46.66 -51.80
N LEU A 674 -12.22 46.06 -51.08
CA LEU A 674 -13.06 46.81 -50.16
C LEU A 674 -12.34 47.15 -48.84
N PRO A 675 -12.45 48.39 -48.34
CA PRO A 675 -11.72 48.84 -47.16
C PRO A 675 -12.39 48.38 -45.85
N VAL A 676 -11.98 47.22 -45.33
CA VAL A 676 -12.41 46.72 -44.01
C VAL A 676 -11.77 47.54 -42.89
N LEU A 677 -12.60 48.20 -42.09
CA LEU A 677 -12.16 49.02 -40.94
C LEU A 677 -11.77 48.18 -39.73
N GLY A 678 -12.43 47.03 -39.57
CA GLY A 678 -12.21 46.12 -38.45
C GLY A 678 -13.44 45.25 -38.19
N ALA A 679 -13.35 44.40 -37.17
CA ALA A 679 -14.43 43.51 -36.79
C ALA A 679 -15.00 43.83 -35.41
N ILE A 680 -16.31 43.61 -35.26
CA ILE A 680 -17.01 43.63 -34.00
C ILE A 680 -17.37 42.20 -33.62
N ILE A 681 -16.91 41.76 -32.43
CA ILE A 681 -17.14 40.40 -31.94
C ILE A 681 -18.41 40.36 -31.08
N ASN A 682 -19.42 39.62 -31.50
CA ASN A 682 -20.69 39.47 -30.81
C ASN A 682 -20.78 38.11 -30.09
N GLY A 683 -21.57 38.05 -29.01
CA GLY A 683 -21.88 36.81 -28.30
C GLY A 683 -20.85 36.40 -27.25
N VAL A 684 -20.01 37.32 -26.77
CA VAL A 684 -19.01 37.03 -25.75
C VAL A 684 -19.69 36.63 -24.44
N LYS A 685 -19.44 35.43 -23.94
CA LYS A 685 -19.97 35.00 -22.63
C LYS A 685 -19.12 35.63 -21.52
N GLY A 686 -19.77 36.14 -20.48
CA GLY A 686 -19.15 36.83 -19.34
C GLY A 686 -18.39 35.93 -18.37
N ASN A 687 -17.57 34.99 -18.88
CA ASN A 687 -16.73 34.13 -18.06
C ASN A 687 -15.46 34.87 -17.62
N VAL A 688 -14.99 34.59 -16.41
CA VAL A 688 -13.79 35.21 -15.78
C VAL A 688 -12.56 35.11 -16.68
N LEU A 689 -12.40 34.02 -17.45
CA LEU A 689 -11.30 33.85 -18.40
C LEU A 689 -11.40 34.76 -19.64
N ASN A 690 -12.59 35.19 -20.09
CA ASN A 690 -12.71 36.12 -21.23
C ASN A 690 -12.22 37.53 -20.89
N LYS A 691 -12.19 37.90 -19.61
CA LYS A 691 -11.53 39.14 -19.16
C LYS A 691 -10.01 39.08 -19.34
N TYR A 692 -9.39 37.91 -19.15
CA TYR A 692 -7.94 37.72 -19.29
C TYR A 692 -7.43 37.78 -20.75
N THR A 693 -8.25 37.40 -21.73
CA THR A 693 -7.91 37.58 -23.16
C THR A 693 -8.20 38.98 -23.67
N GLY A 694 -8.95 39.80 -22.92
CA GLY A 694 -9.22 41.21 -23.19
C GLY A 694 -8.04 42.15 -22.87
N TYR A 695 -6.82 41.63 -22.70
CA TYR A 695 -5.63 42.42 -22.35
C TYR A 695 -5.30 43.53 -23.37
N HIS A 696 -5.81 43.45 -24.60
CA HIS A 696 -5.71 44.54 -25.57
C HIS A 696 -6.75 45.66 -25.35
N ALA A 697 -7.92 45.36 -24.77
CA ALA A 697 -8.93 46.38 -24.46
C ALA A 697 -8.53 47.23 -23.24
N GLU A 698 -7.79 46.66 -22.27
CA GLU A 698 -7.29 47.41 -21.10
C GLU A 698 -6.13 48.36 -21.44
N ARG A 699 -5.36 48.09 -22.50
CA ARG A 699 -4.26 48.99 -22.92
C ARG A 699 -4.75 50.35 -23.44
N TYR A 700 -6.00 50.44 -23.89
CA TYR A 700 -6.66 51.70 -24.26
C TYR A 700 -7.37 52.40 -23.10
N ARG A 701 -7.36 51.81 -21.89
CA ARG A 701 -7.96 52.38 -20.68
C ARG A 701 -7.04 53.41 -19.99
N TYR A 702 -5.80 53.55 -20.45
CA TYR A 702 -4.78 54.43 -19.84
C TYR A 702 -4.58 55.72 -20.65
N TYR A 703 -5.64 56.52 -20.80
CA TYR A 703 -5.51 57.97 -21.00
C TYR A 703 -6.43 58.63 -19.97
N PRO A 704 -5.90 59.27 -18.92
CA PRO A 704 -6.70 60.12 -18.07
C PRO A 704 -7.08 61.37 -18.85
N ASP A 705 -8.34 61.78 -18.73
CA ASP A 705 -8.79 63.11 -19.14
C ASP A 705 -7.98 64.17 -18.36
N GLY A 706 -7.23 65.00 -19.08
CA GLY A 706 -6.43 66.09 -18.52
C GLY A 706 -6.19 67.17 -19.57
N GLU A 707 -7.01 68.21 -19.48
CA GLU A 707 -6.87 69.59 -19.97
C GLU A 707 -6.21 69.85 -21.33
N ALA A 708 -7.00 70.48 -22.20
CA ALA A 708 -6.53 71.18 -23.36
C ALA A 708 -5.63 72.34 -22.95
N ASP A 709 -4.34 72.27 -23.33
CA ASP A 709 -3.58 73.47 -23.67
C ASP A 709 -2.51 73.16 -24.72
N GLY A 710 -2.32 74.13 -25.61
CA GLY A 710 -1.71 73.94 -26.91
C GLY A 710 -0.24 73.52 -26.91
N ALA A 711 0.08 72.52 -27.72
CA ALA A 711 1.39 72.37 -28.34
C ALA A 711 1.26 71.61 -29.66
N SER A 712 1.81 72.24 -30.69
CA SER A 712 1.85 71.83 -32.08
C SER A 712 2.57 70.50 -32.30
N GLY A 713 2.07 69.71 -33.27
CA GLY A 713 2.86 68.81 -34.11
C GLY A 713 3.58 67.65 -33.42
N ALA A 714 2.86 66.56 -33.15
CA ALA A 714 3.48 65.24 -32.97
C ALA A 714 2.90 64.27 -34.01
N LEU A 715 3.76 63.78 -34.89
CA LEU A 715 3.49 62.81 -35.94
C LEU A 715 2.90 61.52 -35.34
N VAL A 716 1.74 61.11 -35.85
CA VAL A 716 1.09 59.83 -35.55
C VAL A 716 1.96 58.70 -36.13
N PRO A 717 2.38 57.68 -35.35
CA PRO A 717 3.05 56.53 -35.93
C PRO A 717 2.05 55.74 -36.78
N GLU A 718 2.42 55.52 -38.03
CA GLU A 718 1.70 54.73 -39.01
C GLU A 718 1.38 53.33 -38.43
N MET A 719 0.10 52.96 -38.36
CA MET A 719 -0.32 51.64 -37.84
C MET A 719 0.18 50.54 -38.77
N GLN A 720 1.34 49.95 -38.47
CA GLN A 720 1.82 48.78 -39.17
C GLN A 720 1.13 47.50 -38.64
N PRO A 721 0.59 46.63 -39.52
CA PRO A 721 0.02 45.37 -39.11
C PRO A 721 1.11 44.46 -38.52
N VAL A 722 0.92 44.00 -37.29
CA VAL A 722 1.76 42.97 -36.68
C VAL A 722 1.61 41.69 -37.52
N ARG A 723 2.66 41.35 -38.29
CA ARG A 723 2.71 40.09 -39.05
C ARG A 723 2.94 38.95 -38.07
N VAL A 724 1.88 38.20 -37.75
CA VAL A 724 2.01 36.93 -37.03
C VAL A 724 2.39 35.85 -38.06
N PRO A 725 3.54 35.17 -37.94
CA PRO A 725 3.95 34.18 -38.93
C PRO A 725 3.07 32.92 -38.87
N LEU A 726 2.61 32.46 -40.04
CA LEU A 726 1.82 31.25 -40.23
C LEU A 726 2.63 29.98 -39.86
N PHE A 727 2.62 29.56 -38.60
CA PHE A 727 3.27 28.31 -38.15
C PHE A 727 2.28 27.31 -37.54
N ARG A 728 1.24 26.95 -38.30
CA ARG A 728 0.17 26.07 -37.80
C ARG A 728 0.35 24.57 -38.11
N LYS A 729 1.20 24.17 -39.06
CA LYS A 729 1.35 22.75 -39.45
C LYS A 729 2.39 21.94 -38.66
N PHE A 730 3.36 22.58 -37.99
CA PHE A 730 4.52 21.86 -37.43
C PHE A 730 4.44 21.49 -35.94
N ARG A 731 3.64 22.19 -35.12
CA ARG A 731 3.55 21.92 -33.66
C ARG A 731 2.39 21.00 -33.24
N LEU A 732 1.29 20.93 -34.00
CA LEU A 732 0.17 20.02 -33.71
C LEU A 732 0.60 18.54 -33.81
N ARG A 733 1.48 18.23 -34.77
CA ARG A 733 2.06 16.89 -34.91
C ARG A 733 2.88 16.50 -33.68
N LYS A 734 3.69 17.41 -33.12
CA LYS A 734 4.51 17.12 -31.93
C LYS A 734 3.67 16.84 -30.68
N TRP A 735 2.58 17.57 -30.48
CA TRP A 735 1.65 17.29 -29.36
C TRP A 735 0.80 16.06 -29.59
N MET A 736 0.38 15.79 -30.83
CA MET A 736 -0.26 14.53 -31.19
C MET A 736 0.69 13.34 -30.99
N TYR A 737 1.98 13.47 -31.32
CA TYR A 737 3.01 12.48 -31.02
C TYR A 737 3.29 12.37 -29.52
N PHE A 738 3.25 13.47 -28.76
CA PHE A 738 3.40 13.41 -27.30
C PHE A 738 2.23 12.70 -26.63
N PHE A 739 1.00 12.95 -27.11
CA PHE A 739 -0.21 12.32 -26.61
C PHE A 739 -0.30 10.85 -27.05
N LEU A 740 0.05 10.53 -28.30
CA LEU A 740 0.19 9.15 -28.78
C LEU A 740 1.33 8.42 -28.08
N ALA A 741 2.45 9.08 -27.77
CA ALA A 741 3.55 8.50 -27.01
C ALA A 741 3.16 8.27 -25.55
N PHE A 742 2.38 9.17 -24.95
CA PHE A 742 1.84 8.99 -23.59
C PHE A 742 0.82 7.86 -23.55
N GLN A 743 -0.08 7.77 -24.53
CA GLN A 743 -0.98 6.63 -24.66
C GLN A 743 -0.22 5.33 -24.96
N ALA A 744 0.82 5.37 -25.79
CA ALA A 744 1.69 4.22 -26.05
C ALA A 744 2.47 3.81 -24.79
N LEU A 745 2.92 4.75 -23.97
CA LEU A 745 3.55 4.49 -22.67
C LEU A 745 2.56 3.94 -21.64
N ALA A 746 1.32 4.42 -21.64
CA ALA A 746 0.25 3.88 -20.79
C ALA A 746 -0.17 2.48 -21.24
N ILE A 747 -0.28 2.23 -22.55
CA ILE A 747 -0.55 0.92 -23.15
C ILE A 747 0.65 -0.01 -22.95
N ALA A 748 1.89 0.47 -23.07
CA ALA A 748 3.09 -0.31 -22.80
C ALA A 748 3.28 -0.57 -21.30
N GLY A 749 2.85 0.35 -20.43
CA GLY A 749 2.77 0.14 -18.99
C GLY A 749 1.69 -0.88 -18.63
N TRP A 750 0.55 -0.85 -19.32
CA TRP A 750 -0.53 -1.84 -19.20
C TRP A 750 -0.10 -3.21 -19.73
N LEU A 751 0.51 -3.29 -20.92
CA LEU A 751 1.12 -4.52 -21.45
C LEU A 751 2.26 -4.99 -20.55
N GLY A 752 3.07 -4.07 -20.03
CA GLY A 752 4.16 -4.33 -19.11
C GLY A 752 3.68 -4.91 -17.79
N TYR A 753 2.54 -4.42 -17.27
CA TYR A 753 1.91 -4.94 -16.06
C TYR A 753 1.19 -6.27 -16.30
N VAL A 754 0.49 -6.42 -17.41
CA VAL A 754 -0.16 -7.70 -17.82
C VAL A 754 0.90 -8.77 -18.11
N THR A 755 2.05 -8.39 -18.68
CA THR A 755 3.19 -9.29 -18.87
C THR A 755 4.00 -9.49 -17.60
N ALA A 756 4.07 -8.52 -16.68
CA ALA A 756 4.67 -8.69 -15.35
C ALA A 756 3.85 -9.62 -14.46
N GLY A 757 2.52 -9.53 -14.51
CA GLY A 757 1.60 -10.47 -13.86
C GLY A 757 1.69 -11.89 -14.41
N LYS A 758 2.07 -12.05 -15.69
CA LYS A 758 2.41 -13.35 -16.31
C LYS A 758 3.88 -13.76 -16.15
N ARG A 759 4.79 -12.83 -15.84
CA ARG A 759 6.24 -13.08 -15.62
C ARG A 759 6.58 -13.40 -14.17
N PHE A 760 5.74 -13.00 -13.21
CA PHE A 760 5.86 -13.43 -11.81
C PHE A 760 5.67 -14.94 -11.62
N THR A 761 4.99 -15.61 -12.55
CA THR A 761 4.85 -17.08 -12.59
C THR A 761 5.97 -17.80 -13.35
N ALA A 762 6.92 -17.09 -13.97
CA ALA A 762 7.87 -17.70 -14.93
C ALA A 762 9.34 -17.33 -14.73
N ARG A 763 9.72 -16.69 -13.61
CA ARG A 763 11.12 -16.25 -13.39
C ARG A 763 11.64 -16.62 -11.99
N GLN A 764 11.71 -17.93 -11.71
CA GLN A 764 12.63 -18.49 -10.72
C GLN A 764 13.27 -19.75 -11.28
N THR A 765 14.13 -19.58 -12.30
CA THR A 765 15.18 -20.52 -12.66
C THR A 765 16.38 -19.72 -13.16
N GLU A 766 17.48 -19.86 -12.42
CA GLU A 766 18.89 -19.54 -12.75
C GLU A 766 19.30 -18.06 -12.97
N VAL A 767 20.24 -17.58 -12.14
CA VAL A 767 21.67 -17.39 -12.48
C VAL A 767 22.42 -16.96 -11.20
N VAL A 768 23.45 -17.73 -10.84
CA VAL A 768 24.49 -17.42 -9.83
C VAL A 768 25.48 -16.41 -10.42
N PRO A 769 25.99 -15.44 -9.63
CA PRO A 769 27.43 -15.22 -9.66
C PRO A 769 28.05 -15.00 -8.26
N GLU A 770 28.97 -15.91 -7.97
CA GLU A 770 30.35 -15.71 -7.51
C GLU A 770 30.67 -14.70 -6.37
N VAL A 771 31.25 -15.30 -5.33
CA VAL A 771 31.81 -14.73 -4.11
C VAL A 771 33.02 -13.81 -4.40
N ARG A 772 33.08 -12.66 -3.74
CA ARG A 772 34.35 -11.96 -3.46
C ARG A 772 34.40 -11.50 -2.00
N VAL A 773 35.35 -12.09 -1.28
CA VAL A 773 35.76 -11.76 0.10
C VAL A 773 36.64 -10.50 0.08
N PRO A 774 36.56 -9.65 1.12
CA PRO A 774 37.75 -9.00 1.65
C PRO A 774 38.00 -9.41 3.11
N ALA A 775 39.27 -9.72 3.38
CA ALA A 775 39.81 -10.10 4.68
C ALA A 775 40.20 -8.84 5.52
N PRO A 776 40.65 -8.98 6.78
CA PRO A 776 40.19 -8.20 7.92
C PRO A 776 41.03 -6.94 8.19
N ALA A 777 40.44 -5.97 8.91
CA ALA A 777 41.16 -4.85 9.49
C ALA A 777 41.01 -4.84 11.02
N ALA A 778 42.13 -4.59 11.68
CA ALA A 778 42.44 -4.83 13.07
C ALA A 778 41.83 -3.81 14.06
N VAL A 779 41.81 -4.27 15.32
CA VAL A 779 41.51 -3.59 16.59
C VAL A 779 42.44 -2.37 16.81
N PRO A 780 42.09 -1.44 17.71
CA PRO A 780 42.81 -1.51 18.99
C PRO A 780 41.94 -1.33 20.23
N ASP A 781 42.49 -1.89 21.30
CA ASP A 781 42.04 -1.98 22.68
C ASP A 781 41.57 -0.66 23.29
N THR A 782 40.67 -0.75 24.26
CA THR A 782 40.90 -0.08 25.56
C THR A 782 40.04 -0.67 26.69
N ALA A 783 40.77 -1.17 27.68
CA ALA A 783 40.55 -1.09 29.13
C ALA A 783 39.42 -1.89 29.80
N LEU A 784 39.88 -2.94 30.50
CA LEU A 784 39.32 -3.50 31.72
C LEU A 784 38.80 -2.44 32.70
N VAL A 785 37.64 -2.68 33.30
CA VAL A 785 37.48 -2.63 34.77
C VAL A 785 36.62 -3.82 35.21
N ALA A 786 37.20 -4.64 36.08
CA ALA A 786 36.55 -5.74 36.76
C ALA A 786 35.96 -5.27 38.11
N GLY A 787 34.85 -5.90 38.50
CA GLY A 787 34.54 -6.19 39.90
C GLY A 787 33.64 -5.20 40.63
N THR A 788 32.38 -5.57 40.83
CA THR A 788 31.92 -6.19 42.11
C THR A 788 30.45 -6.57 41.99
N LEU A 789 30.19 -7.88 42.06
CA LEU A 789 28.87 -8.45 42.27
C LEU A 789 28.53 -8.28 43.75
N ASN A 790 27.55 -7.42 44.06
CA ASN A 790 26.82 -7.53 45.31
C ASN A 790 25.54 -8.32 45.05
N ALA A 791 25.50 -9.49 45.66
CA ALA A 791 24.30 -10.25 45.89
C ALA A 791 23.46 -9.53 46.94
N ASP A 792 22.29 -9.03 46.52
CA ASP A 792 21.11 -8.92 47.38
C ASP A 792 19.89 -9.09 46.49
N SER A 793 19.35 -10.30 46.51
CA SER A 793 18.12 -10.69 45.83
C SER A 793 16.92 -10.01 46.48
N VAL A 794 16.39 -9.00 45.82
CA VAL A 794 15.00 -8.53 45.99
C VAL A 794 14.37 -8.54 44.61
N ALA A 795 13.30 -9.31 44.44
CA ALA A 795 12.55 -9.34 43.18
C ALA A 795 12.18 -7.89 42.77
N PRO A 796 12.41 -7.48 41.51
CA PRO A 796 12.13 -6.11 41.11
C PRO A 796 10.62 -5.84 41.20
N GLN A 797 10.22 -4.91 42.07
CA GLN A 797 8.83 -4.48 42.25
C GLN A 797 8.28 -3.65 41.07
N TRP A 798 9.10 -3.40 40.05
CA TRP A 798 8.85 -2.50 38.94
C TRP A 798 9.17 -3.22 37.62
N LEU A 799 8.30 -3.06 36.63
CA LEU A 799 8.42 -3.63 35.30
C LEU A 799 9.52 -2.92 34.49
N ASP A 800 9.67 -1.60 34.66
CA ASP A 800 10.65 -0.78 33.96
C ASP A 800 10.85 0.59 34.64
N THR A 801 11.89 1.35 34.28
CA THR A 801 12.08 2.76 34.63
C THR A 801 12.32 3.60 33.36
N VAL A 802 11.37 4.48 33.04
CA VAL A 802 11.36 5.26 31.79
C VAL A 802 11.75 6.71 32.05
N VAL A 803 12.72 7.23 31.29
CA VAL A 803 13.06 8.66 31.29
C VAL A 803 12.08 9.42 30.38
N VAL A 804 11.40 10.42 30.93
CA VAL A 804 10.33 11.16 30.24
C VAL A 804 10.93 12.13 29.22
N GLU A 805 10.70 11.88 27.94
CA GLU A 805 11.01 12.83 26.87
C GLU A 805 9.94 13.94 26.75
N ALA A 806 10.30 15.08 26.17
CA ALA A 806 9.38 16.20 26.00
C ALA A 806 8.15 15.81 25.14
N GLY A 807 6.95 15.90 25.71
CA GLY A 807 5.68 15.56 25.04
C GLY A 807 5.11 14.18 25.40
N THR A 808 5.79 13.40 26.25
CA THR A 808 5.31 12.11 26.76
C THR A 808 4.02 12.28 27.58
N ARG A 809 3.03 11.40 27.37
CA ARG A 809 1.78 11.36 28.15
C ARG A 809 1.65 10.02 28.86
N LEU A 810 1.18 10.03 30.12
CA LEU A 810 0.97 8.81 30.91
C LEU A 810 0.01 7.82 30.23
N THR A 811 -0.96 8.31 29.47
CA THR A 811 -1.90 7.48 28.69
C THR A 811 -1.25 6.74 27.53
N LEU A 812 -0.17 7.26 26.97
CA LEU A 812 0.60 6.57 25.93
C LEU A 812 1.53 5.53 26.56
N LEU A 813 2.11 5.83 27.72
CA LEU A 813 2.88 4.87 28.50
C LEU A 813 2.01 3.70 28.98
N SER A 814 0.81 3.97 29.49
CA SER A 814 -0.08 2.88 29.93
C SER A 814 -0.56 2.02 28.76
N LEU A 815 -0.77 2.62 27.58
CA LEU A 815 -1.13 1.88 26.38
C LEU A 815 0.02 0.97 25.93
N SER A 816 1.28 1.40 26.03
CA SER A 816 2.43 0.60 25.63
C SER A 816 2.73 -0.55 26.60
N TYR A 817 2.57 -0.32 27.91
CA TYR A 817 2.92 -1.32 28.94
C TYR A 817 1.75 -2.21 29.39
N TYR A 818 0.52 -1.70 29.37
CA TYR A 818 -0.67 -2.43 29.86
C TYR A 818 -1.76 -2.64 28.80
N GLY A 819 -1.56 -2.17 27.57
CA GLY A 819 -2.52 -2.38 26.47
C GLY A 819 -3.79 -1.50 26.52
N ASP A 820 -4.00 -0.69 27.56
CA ASP A 820 -5.12 0.26 27.66
C ASP A 820 -4.68 1.64 28.18
N LYS A 821 -5.27 2.69 27.62
CA LYS A 821 -5.00 4.09 27.99
C LYS A 821 -5.48 4.44 29.39
N VAL A 822 -6.48 3.75 29.93
CA VAL A 822 -7.11 4.04 31.24
C VAL A 822 -6.20 3.66 32.41
N PHE A 823 -5.26 2.73 32.22
CA PHE A 823 -4.34 2.27 33.26
C PHE A 823 -3.21 3.25 33.62
N TRP A 824 -3.19 4.43 32.99
CA TRP A 824 -2.26 5.51 33.34
C TRP A 824 -2.33 5.90 34.81
N VAL A 825 -3.50 5.71 35.44
CA VAL A 825 -3.74 5.95 36.86
C VAL A 825 -2.76 5.21 37.74
N TYR A 826 -2.38 3.97 37.41
CA TYR A 826 -1.44 3.19 38.21
C TYR A 826 0.01 3.66 38.04
N VAL A 827 0.38 4.14 36.85
CA VAL A 827 1.68 4.81 36.62
C VAL A 827 1.75 6.11 37.40
N TYR A 828 0.65 6.87 37.44
CA TYR A 828 0.55 8.09 38.24
C TYR A 828 0.71 7.80 39.74
N ILE A 829 -0.05 6.83 40.28
CA ILE A 829 -0.01 6.45 41.70
C ILE A 829 1.40 6.03 42.12
N ALA A 830 2.07 5.19 41.32
CA ALA A 830 3.43 4.73 41.57
C ALA A 830 4.50 5.83 41.58
N ASN A 831 4.21 7.01 41.03
CA ASN A 831 5.17 8.13 40.87
C ASN A 831 4.59 9.46 41.38
N ARG A 832 3.69 9.43 42.36
CA ARG A 832 3.07 10.64 42.96
C ARG A 832 4.10 11.58 43.60
N ASP A 833 5.27 11.07 43.98
CA ASP A 833 6.41 11.83 44.47
C ASP A 833 7.05 12.71 43.39
N VAL A 834 7.00 12.26 42.13
CA VAL A 834 7.58 12.95 40.97
C VAL A 834 6.52 13.76 40.19
N ILE A 835 5.30 13.24 40.06
CA ILE A 835 4.23 13.83 39.24
C ILE A 835 3.23 14.56 40.14
N LYS A 836 3.37 15.90 40.24
CA LYS A 836 2.47 16.75 41.02
C LYS A 836 1.10 16.98 40.35
N ASP A 837 1.07 17.02 39.02
CA ASP A 837 -0.14 17.19 38.22
C ASP A 837 -0.23 16.06 37.17
N PRO A 838 -1.27 15.21 37.19
CA PRO A 838 -1.50 14.16 36.19
C PRO A 838 -1.41 14.63 34.73
N ASN A 839 -1.75 15.89 34.46
CA ASN A 839 -1.77 16.47 33.12
C ASN A 839 -0.42 17.06 32.69
N ARG A 840 0.57 17.13 33.60
CA ARG A 840 1.90 17.70 33.33
C ARG A 840 3.00 16.80 33.91
N VAL A 841 3.54 15.94 33.06
CA VAL A 841 4.71 15.11 33.40
C VAL A 841 6.00 15.92 33.17
N PRO A 842 6.90 16.05 34.16
CA PRO A 842 8.15 16.79 34.00
C PRO A 842 9.09 16.10 32.99
N ALA A 843 9.61 16.84 32.00
CA ALA A 843 10.59 16.32 31.06
C ALA A 843 11.94 16.06 31.77
N GLY A 844 12.55 14.91 31.51
CA GLY A 844 13.79 14.43 32.14
C GLY A 844 13.58 13.65 33.44
N ALA A 845 12.35 13.52 33.94
CA ALA A 845 12.05 12.71 35.11
C ALA A 845 12.12 11.21 34.80
N SER A 846 12.61 10.40 35.75
CA SER A 846 12.57 8.94 35.66
C SER A 846 11.31 8.42 36.33
N LEU A 847 10.41 7.79 35.56
CA LEU A 847 9.16 7.21 36.05
C LEU A 847 9.28 5.69 36.16
N ARG A 848 8.84 5.15 37.29
CA ARG A 848 8.79 3.71 37.58
C ARG A 848 7.48 3.12 37.07
N ILE A 849 7.54 2.06 36.28
CA ILE A 849 6.36 1.35 35.78
C ILE A 849 6.07 0.18 36.74
N PRO A 850 4.92 0.13 37.43
CA PRO A 850 4.59 -0.99 38.33
C PRO A 850 4.36 -2.31 37.58
N MET A 851 4.66 -3.44 38.22
CA MET A 851 4.25 -4.76 37.70
C MET A 851 2.71 -4.86 37.62
N PRO A 852 2.13 -5.50 36.58
CA PRO A 852 0.69 -5.67 36.45
C PRO A 852 0.03 -6.34 37.67
N ASP A 853 0.72 -7.32 38.27
CA ASP A 853 0.24 -8.07 39.43
C ASP A 853 -0.02 -7.18 40.65
N ARG A 854 0.76 -6.09 40.80
CA ARG A 854 0.70 -5.18 41.96
C ARG A 854 -0.67 -4.53 42.15
N TYR A 855 -1.37 -4.24 41.06
CA TYR A 855 -2.72 -3.67 41.07
C TYR A 855 -3.75 -4.57 40.40
N ARG A 856 -3.37 -5.81 40.06
CA ARG A 856 -4.18 -6.76 39.26
C ARG A 856 -4.67 -6.11 37.96
N ILE A 857 -3.71 -5.54 37.22
CA ILE A 857 -3.94 -4.87 35.94
C ILE A 857 -4.05 -5.95 34.86
N ASP A 858 -5.25 -6.11 34.33
CA ASP A 858 -5.53 -6.93 33.16
C ASP A 858 -6.41 -6.12 32.19
N ALA A 859 -5.98 -5.99 30.93
CA ALA A 859 -6.71 -5.29 29.88
C ALA A 859 -7.85 -6.13 29.27
N ALA A 860 -7.78 -7.45 29.38
CA ALA A 860 -8.82 -8.36 28.93
C ALA A 860 -10.00 -8.44 29.92
N ASP A 861 -9.74 -8.16 31.20
CA ASP A 861 -10.76 -8.15 32.25
C ASP A 861 -11.53 -6.82 32.31
N LYS A 862 -12.86 -6.90 32.11
CA LYS A 862 -13.76 -5.75 32.17
C LYS A 862 -13.83 -5.14 33.58
N GLU A 863 -13.68 -5.92 34.64
CA GLU A 863 -13.69 -5.41 36.02
C GLU A 863 -12.42 -4.61 36.33
N SER A 864 -11.26 -5.08 35.89
CA SER A 864 -9.98 -4.35 35.93
C SER A 864 -10.06 -2.98 35.25
N VAL A 865 -10.57 -2.91 34.01
CA VAL A 865 -10.75 -1.64 33.29
C VAL A 865 -11.75 -0.71 34.00
N ALA A 866 -12.86 -1.26 34.51
CA ALA A 866 -13.85 -0.48 35.26
C ALA A 866 -13.29 0.10 36.58
N ARG A 867 -12.44 -0.65 37.29
CA ARG A 867 -11.71 -0.18 38.49
C ARG A 867 -10.77 0.98 38.16
N ALA A 868 -9.99 0.86 37.09
CA ALA A 868 -9.09 1.92 36.63
C ALA A 868 -9.86 3.18 36.16
N ALA A 869 -11.01 3.00 35.49
CA ALA A 869 -11.87 4.11 35.08
C ALA A 869 -12.53 4.84 36.27
N LYS A 870 -12.83 4.12 37.36
CA LYS A 870 -13.29 4.73 38.62
C LYS A 870 -12.17 5.57 39.26
N LEU A 871 -10.97 5.01 39.40
CA LEU A 871 -9.79 5.72 39.91
C LEU A 871 -9.45 6.96 39.08
N GLN A 872 -9.58 6.87 37.76
CA GLN A 872 -9.36 8.02 36.88
C GLN A 872 -10.29 9.18 37.23
N ARG A 873 -11.58 8.90 37.49
CA ARG A 873 -12.54 9.94 37.87
C ARG A 873 -12.21 10.55 39.24
N GLU A 874 -11.75 9.74 40.19
CA GLU A 874 -11.35 10.18 41.53
C GLU A 874 -10.11 11.09 41.46
N ILE A 875 -9.06 10.68 40.73
CA ILE A 875 -7.82 11.44 40.55
C ILE A 875 -8.07 12.77 39.85
N LEU A 876 -8.89 12.80 38.80
CA LEU A 876 -9.23 14.03 38.08
C LEU A 876 -10.14 14.96 38.88
N ALA A 877 -10.93 14.43 39.82
CA ALA A 877 -11.76 15.22 40.73
C ALA A 877 -11.00 15.70 41.98
N GLY A 878 -9.74 15.30 42.17
CA GLY A 878 -8.92 15.64 43.33
C GLY A 878 -9.32 14.90 44.62
N ASN A 879 -10.09 13.81 44.52
CA ASN A 879 -10.47 12.97 45.66
C ASN A 879 -9.57 11.72 45.69
N PHE A 880 -8.78 11.56 46.74
CA PHE A 880 -7.75 10.50 46.83
C PHE A 880 -8.09 9.34 47.79
N GLU A 881 -9.32 9.28 48.32
CA GLU A 881 -9.73 8.21 49.26
C GLU A 881 -9.55 6.79 48.70
N GLY A 882 -9.90 6.56 47.43
CA GLY A 882 -9.72 5.27 46.77
C GLY A 882 -8.27 4.94 46.43
N VAL A 883 -7.44 5.95 46.18
CA VAL A 883 -6.00 5.82 45.89
C VAL A 883 -5.24 5.43 47.16
N ASP A 884 -5.51 6.10 48.28
CA ASP A 884 -4.81 5.85 49.54
C ASP A 884 -5.19 4.48 50.15
N ALA A 885 -6.36 3.94 49.83
CA ALA A 885 -6.75 2.56 50.16
C ALA A 885 -5.98 1.51 49.35
N LEU A 886 -5.67 1.80 48.08
CA LEU A 886 -4.90 0.93 47.19
C LEU A 886 -3.41 0.91 47.53
N ASP A 887 -2.83 2.05 47.90
CA ASP A 887 -1.43 2.11 48.37
C ASP A 887 -1.24 1.28 49.66
N LYS A 888 -2.23 1.26 50.56
CA LYS A 888 -2.21 0.42 51.77
C LYS A 888 -2.33 -1.08 51.47
N LEU A 889 -3.06 -1.46 50.42
CA LEU A 889 -3.15 -2.86 49.95
C LEU A 889 -1.88 -3.30 49.24
N ALA A 890 -1.30 -2.46 48.38
CA ALA A 890 -0.07 -2.76 47.65
C ALA A 890 1.19 -2.74 48.53
N ALA A 891 1.16 -2.10 49.70
CA ALA A 891 2.24 -2.10 50.68
C ALA A 891 2.26 -3.35 51.60
N ASN A 892 1.16 -4.11 51.67
CA ASN A 892 1.03 -5.27 52.55
C ASN A 892 1.29 -6.64 51.89
N GLY A 893 1.71 -6.66 50.61
CA GLY A 893 2.09 -7.88 49.89
C GLY A 893 0.91 -8.60 49.26
#